data_AF-A0A6L6QBY3-F1
#
_entry.id   AF-A0A6L6QBY3-F1
#
_cell.length_a   1.000
_cell.length_b   1.000
_cell.length_c   1.000
_cell.angle_alpha   90.00
_cell.angle_beta   90.00
_cell.angle_gamma   90.00
#
_symmetry.space_group_name_H-M   'P 1'
#
loop_
_entity.id
_entity.type
_entity.pdbx_description
1 polymer ?
#
loop_
_entity_poly.entity_id
_entity_poly.type
_entity_poly.pdbx_seq_one_letter_code
_entity_poly.pdbx_strand_id
1 'polypeptide(L)'
;MKRRYLAVVCVAAALAAAVAAGVNRPHSPAAPAPAAPVVSKDDVRPVLLTGEVEALDSQRVFVPPSNSSPIVLRNFVAEGSQVKAGEVVLRIEANGMANLDNLKSELERARARAEKDAASLEVTAIEAEKALVSAKAALDKARIDAKLPKEQVGGLKFDSYQAELDRATRDLAIKQEGLQNARQAVLRRKEDGELEVKKSQINLAYQIAQQAQSEVRAERDGVVVHGYSPWRGDRLDEGSTAWPGNEAGVVMGDGQMGVTAWVLEADRPYLQEGQQVSLHFDALPGAALVGKVAAISGAPQTRTQWGLGRYFRVKIALPENHGLPLVAGMSVLAEPLVQTPAVLAQPAAIARESAAALSVEGEIASRLTMPVAPPTIPFVWQYKLARLAPEGMMVDAGQPIAVFESSEVANQLVAKQGSLRERESALEKLKLDQAEADRAGLLAQAEAQSNAEKAERKASQPKELIRRVDYDKLVIERAEKTALSRLAKSQYEAQRRARQAERSDLESELAQWRAQIAVLVKGQAALTVLAPRRGLMLYRTNFNGEKFNIGTQVWMGLSVATLADPDQLCVNAKVPEAQAAGLHVGQTARVTVSGARQALPARVIALGRAFHGKSAAQSTVVRDIELQFDAPPKDLKPGAAVQVELLPATAQRVAAAAGKS
;
A
#
# COMPACT_ATOMS: atom_id res chain seq x y z
N MET A 1 33.15 21.28 29.02
CA MET A 1 33.25 21.71 27.60
C MET A 1 32.23 22.82 27.30
N LYS A 2 32.44 24.02 27.84
CA LYS A 2 31.62 25.22 27.59
C LYS A 2 32.55 26.43 27.65
N ARG A 3 32.93 26.97 26.50
CA ARG A 3 33.56 28.30 26.31
C ARG A 3 33.84 28.48 24.82
N ARG A 4 32.92 29.15 24.11
CA ARG A 4 33.09 29.85 22.82
C ARG A 4 31.73 30.40 22.36
N TYR A 5 31.21 31.37 23.10
CA TYR A 5 30.10 32.25 22.73
C TYR A 5 30.28 33.52 23.55
N LEU A 6 31.19 34.40 23.14
CA LEU A 6 31.20 35.83 23.49
C LEU A 6 32.37 36.50 22.74
N ALA A 7 32.13 36.83 21.48
CA ALA A 7 32.83 37.90 20.76
C ALA A 7 32.11 38.08 19.43
N VAL A 8 31.94 39.33 19.00
CA VAL A 8 31.34 39.76 17.73
C VAL A 8 29.81 39.93 17.74
N VAL A 9 29.32 40.63 18.78
CA VAL A 9 28.25 41.62 18.62
C VAL A 9 28.94 42.96 18.86
N CYS A 10 29.35 43.68 17.81
CA CYS A 10 29.73 45.11 17.81
C CYS A 10 30.30 45.58 16.44
N VAL A 11 29.65 45.29 15.32
CA VAL A 11 29.93 45.99 14.04
C VAL A 11 28.61 46.38 13.38
N ALA A 12 27.91 47.29 14.05
CA ALA A 12 26.94 48.19 13.46
C ALA A 12 27.25 49.57 14.05
N ALA A 13 27.31 50.60 13.19
CA ALA A 13 27.57 52.01 13.48
C ALA A 13 29.05 52.46 13.58
N ALA A 14 29.71 52.62 12.43
CA ALA A 14 30.60 53.76 12.18
C ALA A 14 30.88 53.93 10.68
N LEU A 15 30.75 55.18 10.21
CA LEU A 15 31.27 55.76 8.96
C LEU A 15 30.40 55.72 7.70
N ALA A 16 29.26 56.41 7.83
CA ALA A 16 28.83 57.35 6.81
C ALA A 16 29.72 58.61 6.82
N ALA A 17 29.87 59.23 5.64
CA ALA A 17 30.33 60.59 5.35
C ALA A 17 31.84 60.92 5.31
N ALA A 18 32.37 60.89 4.07
CA ALA A 18 32.84 62.07 3.33
C ALA A 18 34.36 62.29 3.07
N VAL A 19 34.60 62.66 1.81
CA VAL A 19 35.62 63.59 1.25
C VAL A 19 36.89 63.00 0.58
N ALA A 20 36.93 63.23 -0.75
CA ALA A 20 38.09 63.48 -1.65
C ALA A 20 39.14 62.37 -1.81
N ALA A 21 39.70 62.04 -2.98
CA ALA A 21 39.71 62.52 -4.35
C ALA A 21 40.02 61.27 -5.22
N GLY A 22 39.43 61.04 -6.38
CA GLY A 22 39.77 61.71 -7.62
C GLY A 22 40.54 60.76 -8.54
N VAL A 23 39.86 60.16 -9.52
CA VAL A 23 40.44 59.89 -10.85
C VAL A 23 39.34 60.08 -11.91
N ASN A 24 39.53 61.15 -12.67
CA ASN A 24 38.80 61.61 -13.85
C ASN A 24 38.70 60.54 -14.96
N ARG A 25 37.50 60.37 -15.52
CA ARG A 25 37.33 60.20 -16.98
C ARG A 25 36.12 61.01 -17.46
N PRO A 26 36.25 61.74 -18.59
CA PRO A 26 35.30 62.78 -18.98
C PRO A 26 33.98 62.23 -19.53
N HIS A 27 32.94 62.99 -19.19
CA HIS A 27 31.58 62.94 -19.67
C HIS A 27 31.51 63.32 -21.16
N SER A 28 31.01 62.43 -22.01
CA SER A 28 30.50 62.79 -23.34
C SER A 28 29.05 63.30 -23.19
N PRO A 29 28.66 64.40 -23.86
CA PRO A 29 27.31 64.94 -23.73
C PRO A 29 26.28 63.95 -24.28
N ALA A 30 25.21 63.74 -23.51
CA ALA A 30 24.03 63.02 -23.93
C ALA A 30 23.42 63.70 -25.16
N ALA A 31 23.36 62.97 -26.27
CA ALA A 31 22.51 63.29 -27.41
C ALA A 31 21.03 63.24 -26.96
N PRO A 32 20.16 64.09 -27.52
CA PRO A 32 18.73 64.07 -27.18
C PRO A 32 18.15 62.70 -27.54
N ALA A 33 17.27 62.20 -26.67
CA ALA A 33 16.55 60.95 -26.87
C ALA A 33 15.90 60.94 -28.26
N PRO A 34 16.14 59.94 -29.13
CA PRO A 34 15.28 59.75 -30.27
C PRO A 34 13.89 59.41 -29.75
N ALA A 35 12.90 60.11 -30.29
CA ALA A 35 11.49 59.84 -30.06
C ALA A 35 11.22 58.35 -30.17
N ALA A 36 10.42 57.82 -29.24
CA ALA A 36 9.89 56.48 -29.31
C ALA A 36 9.38 56.22 -30.74
N PRO A 37 9.80 55.14 -31.42
CA PRO A 37 9.14 54.75 -32.64
C PRO A 37 7.69 54.44 -32.25
N VAL A 38 6.78 55.24 -32.81
CA VAL A 38 5.37 54.92 -32.87
C VAL A 38 5.30 53.56 -33.54
N VAL A 39 5.03 52.51 -32.75
CA VAL A 39 4.82 51.17 -33.25
C VAL A 39 3.59 51.26 -34.14
N SER A 40 3.83 51.18 -35.44
CA SER A 40 2.82 50.89 -36.45
C SER A 40 2.05 49.65 -36.01
N LYS A 41 0.72 49.79 -35.97
CA LYS A 41 -0.24 48.87 -35.36
C LYS A 41 -0.45 47.56 -36.14
N ASP A 42 0.51 47.13 -36.96
CA ASP A 42 0.33 46.06 -37.95
C ASP A 42 1.46 45.02 -38.05
N ASP A 43 2.47 45.03 -37.16
CA ASP A 43 3.40 43.89 -37.05
C ASP A 43 2.89 42.92 -35.99
N VAL A 44 1.89 42.11 -36.35
CA VAL A 44 1.46 40.98 -35.53
C VAL A 44 2.57 39.94 -35.62
N ARG A 45 3.46 39.89 -34.61
CA ARG A 45 4.42 38.79 -34.49
C ARG A 45 3.60 37.49 -34.43
N PRO A 46 3.78 36.55 -35.38
CA PRO A 46 3.06 35.29 -35.35
C PRO A 46 3.58 34.49 -34.16
N VAL A 47 2.79 34.45 -33.07
CA VAL A 47 3.13 33.66 -31.89
C VAL A 47 2.78 32.21 -32.20
N LEU A 48 3.79 31.43 -32.56
CA LEU A 48 3.62 29.99 -32.77
C LEU A 48 3.71 29.29 -31.43
N LEU A 49 2.64 28.59 -31.08
CA LEU A 49 2.55 27.81 -29.85
C LEU A 49 2.63 26.34 -30.21
N THR A 50 3.59 25.63 -29.63
CA THR A 50 3.59 24.16 -29.67
C THR A 50 2.79 23.66 -28.48
N GLY A 51 1.86 22.75 -28.72
CA GLY A 51 1.01 22.15 -27.70
C GLY A 51 0.74 20.67 -27.95
N GLU A 52 -0.01 20.10 -27.02
CA GLU A 52 -0.49 18.73 -27.07
C GLU A 52 -1.98 18.67 -26.68
N VAL A 53 -2.69 17.70 -27.23
CA VAL A 53 -4.06 17.38 -26.82
C VAL A 53 -4.01 16.67 -25.47
N GLU A 54 -4.79 17.12 -24.50
CA GLU A 54 -4.87 16.53 -23.16
C GLU A 54 -6.32 16.19 -22.84
N ALA A 55 -6.57 15.00 -22.31
CA ALA A 55 -7.86 14.65 -21.76
C ALA A 55 -8.06 15.46 -20.46
N LEU A 56 -9.10 16.30 -20.39
CA LEU A 56 -9.36 17.16 -19.22
C LEU A 56 -9.68 16.35 -17.97
N ASP A 57 -10.18 15.13 -18.17
CA ASP A 57 -10.44 14.11 -17.18
C ASP A 57 -9.28 13.10 -17.08
N SER A 58 -8.03 13.51 -17.24
CA SER A 58 -6.86 12.65 -16.97
C SER A 58 -6.54 12.56 -15.46
N GLN A 59 -6.29 11.35 -14.95
CA GLN A 59 -5.92 11.09 -13.56
C GLN A 59 -4.45 10.69 -13.49
N ARG A 60 -3.64 11.45 -12.77
CA ARG A 60 -2.24 11.05 -12.51
C ARG A 60 -2.18 9.97 -11.44
N VAL A 61 -1.52 8.88 -11.75
CA VAL A 61 -1.26 7.74 -10.87
C VAL A 61 0.11 7.98 -10.24
N PHE A 62 0.12 8.34 -8.97
CA PHE A 62 1.35 8.48 -8.20
C PHE A 62 1.69 7.18 -7.51
N VAL A 63 2.99 6.92 -7.37
CA VAL A 63 3.50 5.85 -6.51
C VAL A 63 3.06 6.14 -5.07
N PRO A 64 2.28 5.25 -4.44
CA PRO A 64 1.80 5.43 -3.08
C PRO A 64 2.89 5.73 -2.04
N PRO A 65 2.54 6.42 -0.95
CA PRO A 65 3.44 6.59 0.19
C PRO A 65 3.81 5.22 0.79
N SER A 66 5.09 5.03 1.09
CA SER A 66 5.61 3.82 1.73
C SER A 66 6.70 4.17 2.74
N ASN A 67 6.84 3.34 3.78
CA ASN A 67 7.95 3.42 4.74
C ASN A 67 9.26 2.82 4.19
N SER A 68 9.22 2.17 3.03
CA SER A 68 10.39 1.69 2.29
C SER A 68 10.57 2.50 1.00
N SER A 69 11.82 2.73 0.61
CA SER A 69 12.17 3.39 -0.65
C SER A 69 13.57 2.93 -1.08
N PRO A 70 13.78 2.49 -2.33
CA PRO A 70 12.81 2.39 -3.44
C PRO A 70 11.84 1.21 -3.28
N ILE A 71 10.71 1.25 -3.98
CA ILE A 71 9.69 0.19 -3.97
C ILE A 71 9.46 -0.39 -5.36
N VAL A 72 9.07 -1.66 -5.40
CA VAL A 72 8.72 -2.37 -6.64
C VAL A 72 7.22 -2.18 -6.91
N LEU A 73 6.88 -1.80 -8.14
CA LEU A 73 5.50 -1.71 -8.61
C LEU A 73 4.96 -3.13 -8.87
N ARG A 74 3.79 -3.46 -8.32
CA ARG A 74 3.16 -4.79 -8.42
C ARG A 74 1.73 -4.64 -8.92
N ASN A 75 1.26 -5.59 -9.74
CA ASN A 75 -0.08 -5.53 -10.31
C ASN A 75 -0.35 -4.16 -10.95
N PHE A 76 0.67 -3.59 -11.62
CA PHE A 76 0.49 -2.37 -12.39
C PHE A 76 -0.20 -2.78 -13.69
N VAL A 77 -1.43 -2.32 -13.89
CA VAL A 77 -2.23 -2.64 -15.08
C VAL A 77 -1.43 -2.30 -16.33
N ALA A 78 -1.33 -3.25 -17.27
CA ALA A 78 -0.53 -3.09 -18.47
C ALA A 78 -0.93 -1.84 -19.28
N GLU A 79 0.06 -1.17 -19.85
CA GLU A 79 -0.15 0.00 -20.69
C GLU A 79 -1.13 -0.27 -21.84
N GLY A 80 -2.00 0.70 -22.12
CA GLY A 80 -3.03 0.60 -23.14
C GLY A 80 -4.28 -0.17 -22.69
N SER A 81 -4.28 -0.77 -21.48
CA SER A 81 -5.45 -1.48 -20.95
C SER A 81 -6.52 -0.50 -20.46
N GLN A 82 -7.78 -0.91 -20.60
CA GLN A 82 -8.92 -0.18 -20.06
C GLN A 82 -9.13 -0.55 -18.58
N VAL A 83 -9.33 0.47 -17.76
CA VAL A 83 -9.71 0.33 -16.35
C VAL A 83 -11.02 1.06 -16.11
N LYS A 84 -11.85 0.50 -15.22
CA LYS A 84 -13.07 1.15 -14.77
C LYS A 84 -12.84 1.92 -13.47
N ALA A 85 -13.69 2.91 -13.20
CA ALA A 85 -13.74 3.60 -11.93
C ALA A 85 -13.85 2.59 -10.77
N GLY A 86 -12.94 2.70 -9.80
CA GLY A 86 -12.81 1.82 -8.63
C GLY A 86 -11.86 0.64 -8.79
N GLU A 87 -11.43 0.33 -10.01
CA GLU A 87 -10.48 -0.75 -10.28
C GLU A 87 -9.07 -0.40 -9.80
N VAL A 88 -8.32 -1.41 -9.34
CA VAL A 88 -6.93 -1.20 -8.87
C VAL A 88 -6.03 -1.05 -10.09
N VAL A 89 -5.41 0.12 -10.21
CA VAL A 89 -4.48 0.43 -11.32
C VAL A 89 -3.06 0.05 -10.94
N LEU A 90 -2.66 0.41 -9.73
CA LEU A 90 -1.31 0.19 -9.23
C LEU A 90 -1.38 -0.29 -7.79
N ARG A 91 -0.67 -1.37 -7.47
CA ARG A 91 -0.38 -1.76 -6.09
C ARG A 91 1.14 -1.70 -5.88
N ILE A 92 1.56 -1.40 -4.66
CA ILE A 92 2.97 -1.52 -4.29
C ILE A 92 3.18 -2.74 -3.43
N GLU A 93 4.42 -3.22 -3.37
CA GLU A 93 4.80 -4.27 -2.43
C GLU A 93 4.65 -3.77 -0.98
N ALA A 94 3.46 -3.98 -0.41
CA ALA A 94 3.23 -3.79 1.01
C ALA A 94 3.71 -5.05 1.74
N ASN A 95 4.86 -4.96 2.40
CA ASN A 95 5.37 -5.99 3.34
C ASN A 95 4.45 -6.22 4.56
N GLY A 96 3.18 -5.81 4.51
CA GLY A 96 2.26 -5.67 5.64
C GLY A 96 1.16 -6.73 5.76
N MET A 97 0.90 -7.57 4.75
CA MET A 97 -0.23 -8.52 4.86
C MET A 97 0.01 -9.59 5.95
N ALA A 98 1.23 -10.10 6.05
CA ALA A 98 1.64 -10.97 7.16
C ALA A 98 1.66 -10.24 8.52
N ASN A 99 1.78 -8.91 8.52
CA ASN A 99 1.77 -8.10 9.73
C ASN A 99 0.36 -7.95 10.31
N LEU A 100 -0.68 -7.86 9.47
CA LEU A 100 -2.06 -7.67 9.95
C LEU A 100 -2.57 -8.86 10.77
N ASP A 101 -2.35 -10.10 10.33
CA ASP A 101 -2.83 -11.27 11.07
C ASP A 101 -2.04 -11.48 12.37
N ASN A 102 -0.75 -11.12 12.37
CA ASN A 102 0.04 -11.05 13.60
C ASN A 102 -0.51 -9.98 14.56
N LEU A 103 -0.83 -8.78 14.07
CA LEU A 103 -1.40 -7.69 14.88
C LEU A 103 -2.79 -8.03 15.43
N LYS A 104 -3.64 -8.73 14.66
CA LYS A 104 -4.92 -9.25 15.16
C LYS A 104 -4.69 -10.27 16.28
N SER A 105 -3.76 -11.20 16.08
CA SER A 105 -3.40 -12.20 17.08
C SER A 105 -2.80 -11.54 18.34
N GLU A 106 -1.98 -10.50 18.18
CA GLU A 106 -1.47 -9.68 19.29
C GLU A 106 -2.57 -8.96 20.05
N LEU A 107 -3.58 -8.42 19.35
CA LEU A 107 -4.74 -7.82 19.98
C LEU A 107 -5.52 -8.84 20.82
N GLU A 108 -5.78 -10.04 20.29
CA GLU A 108 -6.46 -11.10 21.04
C GLU A 108 -5.65 -11.56 22.25
N ARG A 109 -4.33 -11.70 22.12
CA ARG A 109 -3.45 -12.02 23.26
C ARG A 109 -3.43 -10.90 24.30
N ALA A 110 -3.38 -9.64 23.88
CA ALA A 110 -3.44 -8.49 24.79
C ALA A 110 -4.75 -8.49 25.58
N ARG A 111 -5.88 -8.79 24.93
CA ARG A 111 -7.19 -8.95 25.59
C ARG A 111 -7.18 -10.10 26.60
N ALA A 112 -6.72 -11.28 26.18
CA ALA A 112 -6.65 -12.46 27.05
C ALA A 112 -5.75 -12.24 28.28
N ARG A 113 -4.60 -11.57 28.10
CA ARG A 113 -3.69 -11.22 29.20
C ARG A 113 -4.30 -10.19 30.15
N ALA A 114 -4.94 -9.15 29.63
CA ALA A 114 -5.63 -8.15 30.44
C ALA A 114 -6.74 -8.80 31.29
N GLU A 115 -7.53 -9.69 30.70
CA GLU A 115 -8.58 -10.44 31.41
C GLU A 115 -7.99 -11.39 32.46
N LYS A 116 -6.96 -12.16 32.12
CA LYS A 116 -6.26 -13.07 33.05
C LYS A 116 -5.74 -12.31 34.27
N ASP A 117 -5.05 -11.20 34.06
CA ASP A 117 -4.42 -10.44 35.14
C ASP A 117 -5.46 -9.74 36.02
N ALA A 118 -6.51 -9.17 35.41
CA ALA A 118 -7.63 -8.59 36.14
C ALA A 118 -8.35 -9.64 36.98
N ALA A 119 -8.66 -10.81 36.41
CA ALA A 119 -9.31 -11.91 37.13
C ALA A 119 -8.43 -12.46 38.25
N SER A 120 -7.10 -12.53 38.06
CA SER A 120 -6.15 -12.95 39.09
C SER A 120 -6.10 -11.98 40.27
N LEU A 121 -6.14 -10.67 40.02
CA LEU A 121 -6.28 -9.66 41.08
C LEU A 121 -7.66 -9.64 41.73
N GLU A 122 -8.72 -10.02 41.01
CA GLU A 122 -10.05 -10.20 41.62
C GLU A 122 -10.04 -11.35 42.63
N VAL A 123 -9.32 -12.44 42.35
CA VAL A 123 -9.15 -13.53 43.31
C VAL A 123 -8.46 -13.04 44.58
N THR A 124 -7.38 -12.25 44.47
CA THR A 124 -6.69 -11.70 45.64
C THR A 124 -7.57 -10.71 46.42
N ALA A 125 -8.40 -9.91 45.73
CA ALA A 125 -9.38 -9.03 46.37
C ALA A 125 -10.46 -9.82 47.12
N ILE A 126 -10.94 -10.93 46.56
CA ILE A 126 -11.92 -11.81 47.22
C ILE A 126 -11.30 -12.51 48.44
N GLU A 127 -10.03 -12.91 48.36
CA GLU A 127 -9.29 -13.46 49.52
C GLU A 127 -9.13 -12.43 50.63
N ALA A 128 -8.79 -11.18 50.30
CA ALA A 128 -8.77 -10.08 51.26
C ALA A 128 -10.15 -9.82 51.88
N GLU A 129 -11.22 -9.93 51.09
CA GLU A 129 -12.60 -9.79 51.57
C GLU A 129 -13.00 -10.92 52.52
N LYS A 130 -12.62 -12.17 52.21
CA LYS A 130 -12.81 -13.31 53.12
C LYS A 130 -12.06 -13.09 54.45
N ALA A 131 -10.82 -12.62 54.38
CA ALA A 131 -10.03 -12.29 55.58
C ALA A 131 -10.72 -11.19 56.41
N LEU A 132 -11.25 -10.15 55.76
CA LEU A 132 -12.00 -9.09 56.42
C LEU A 132 -13.28 -9.62 57.11
N VAL A 133 -14.03 -10.49 56.44
CA VAL A 133 -15.23 -11.13 57.03
C VAL A 133 -14.87 -11.92 58.28
N SER A 134 -13.78 -12.70 58.24
CA SER A 134 -13.32 -13.45 59.41
C SER A 134 -12.84 -12.55 60.55
N ALA A 135 -12.11 -11.46 60.25
CA ALA A 135 -11.66 -10.49 61.24
C ALA A 135 -12.84 -9.76 61.89
N LYS A 136 -13.87 -9.42 61.11
CA LYS A 136 -15.11 -8.81 61.62
C LYS A 136 -15.85 -9.76 62.57
N ALA A 137 -16.00 -11.02 62.19
CA ALA A 137 -16.61 -12.03 63.04
C ALA A 137 -15.80 -12.27 64.33
N ALA A 138 -14.47 -12.22 64.26
CA ALA A 138 -13.59 -12.31 65.43
C ALA A 138 -13.78 -11.11 66.38
N LEU A 139 -13.83 -9.88 65.84
CA LEU A 139 -14.11 -8.68 66.62
C LEU A 139 -15.50 -8.73 67.28
N ASP A 140 -16.53 -9.14 66.54
CA ASP A 140 -17.88 -9.22 67.07
C ASP A 140 -17.97 -10.26 68.21
N LYS A 141 -17.27 -11.39 68.10
CA LYS A 141 -17.15 -12.39 69.18
C LYS A 141 -16.39 -11.84 70.39
N ALA A 142 -15.23 -11.21 70.17
CA ALA A 142 -14.43 -10.58 71.23
C ALA A 142 -15.21 -9.47 71.96
N ARG A 143 -16.06 -8.72 71.24
CA ARG A 143 -16.93 -7.70 71.82
C ARG A 143 -18.03 -8.27 72.71
N ILE A 144 -18.50 -9.48 72.45
CA ILE A 144 -19.43 -10.18 73.35
C ILE A 144 -18.68 -10.59 74.64
N ASP A 145 -17.47 -11.13 74.50
CA ASP A 145 -16.67 -11.59 75.65
C ASP A 145 -16.22 -10.42 76.54
N ALA A 146 -15.78 -9.31 75.96
CA ALA A 146 -15.35 -8.11 76.69
C ALA A 146 -16.49 -7.38 77.43
N LYS A 147 -17.76 -7.69 77.11
CA LYS A 147 -18.94 -7.14 77.82
C LYS A 147 -19.27 -7.91 79.11
N LEU A 148 -18.63 -9.05 79.35
CA LEU A 148 -18.87 -9.84 80.56
C LEU A 148 -18.37 -9.06 81.80
N PRO A 149 -19.20 -8.87 82.85
CA PRO A 149 -18.79 -8.18 84.06
C PRO A 149 -17.62 -8.86 84.76
N LYS A 150 -16.74 -8.07 85.37
CA LYS A 150 -15.52 -8.56 86.05
C LYS A 150 -15.87 -9.55 87.18
N GLU A 151 -17.02 -9.38 87.82
CA GLU A 151 -17.51 -10.28 88.86
C GLU A 151 -17.84 -11.70 88.36
N GLN A 152 -18.17 -11.85 87.06
CA GLN A 152 -18.61 -13.14 86.48
C GLN A 152 -17.47 -13.97 85.88
N VAL A 153 -16.41 -13.33 85.37
CA VAL A 153 -15.31 -14.00 84.64
C VAL A 153 -13.97 -13.95 85.37
N GLY A 154 -13.84 -13.14 86.43
CA GLY A 154 -12.61 -12.95 87.18
C GLY A 154 -11.64 -11.98 86.48
N GLY A 155 -10.81 -11.30 87.28
CA GLY A 155 -10.00 -10.17 86.80
C GLY A 155 -9.06 -10.50 85.64
N LEU A 156 -8.31 -11.60 85.73
CA LEU A 156 -7.36 -12.00 84.67
C LEU A 156 -8.05 -12.28 83.33
N LYS A 157 -9.22 -12.93 83.33
CA LYS A 157 -9.96 -13.21 82.09
C LYS A 157 -10.57 -11.95 81.51
N PHE A 158 -11.06 -11.05 82.36
CA PHE A 158 -11.55 -9.75 81.92
C PHE A 158 -10.45 -8.97 81.19
N ASP A 159 -9.25 -8.87 81.78
CA ASP A 159 -8.11 -8.17 81.17
C ASP A 159 -7.69 -8.83 79.83
N SER A 160 -7.73 -10.17 79.76
CA SER A 160 -7.51 -10.92 78.51
C SER A 160 -8.54 -10.59 77.43
N TYR A 161 -9.83 -10.52 77.76
CA TYR A 161 -10.88 -10.19 76.79
C TYR A 161 -10.78 -8.73 76.30
N GLN A 162 -10.35 -7.79 77.15
CA GLN A 162 -10.08 -6.43 76.70
C GLN A 162 -8.90 -6.40 75.71
N ALA A 163 -7.81 -7.11 76.02
CA ALA A 163 -6.66 -7.20 75.12
C ALA A 163 -7.00 -7.87 73.77
N GLU A 164 -7.86 -8.89 73.78
CA GLU A 164 -8.36 -9.54 72.56
C GLU A 164 -9.23 -8.60 71.72
N LEU A 165 -10.10 -7.81 72.35
CA LEU A 165 -10.91 -6.78 71.67
C LEU A 165 -10.01 -5.75 70.98
N ASP A 166 -8.99 -5.25 71.66
CA ASP A 166 -8.03 -4.29 71.10
C ASP A 166 -7.23 -4.89 69.94
N ARG A 167 -6.84 -6.16 70.06
CA ARG A 167 -6.16 -6.90 68.99
C ARG A 167 -7.07 -7.08 67.77
N ALA A 168 -8.31 -7.53 67.98
CA ALA A 168 -9.27 -7.74 66.91
C ALA A 168 -9.68 -6.43 66.20
N THR A 169 -9.72 -5.32 66.94
CA THR A 169 -9.99 -3.99 66.39
C THR A 169 -8.87 -3.55 65.44
N ARG A 170 -7.60 -3.74 65.85
CA ARG A 170 -6.45 -3.44 65.00
C ARG A 170 -6.36 -4.36 63.79
N ASP A 171 -6.60 -5.66 63.96
CA ASP A 171 -6.58 -6.62 62.85
C ASP A 171 -7.68 -6.28 61.83
N LEU A 172 -8.89 -5.93 62.27
CA LEU A 172 -9.96 -5.49 61.38
C LEU A 172 -9.52 -4.28 60.54
N ALA A 173 -8.91 -3.27 61.16
CA ALA A 173 -8.41 -2.08 60.45
C ALA A 173 -7.39 -2.45 59.37
N ILE A 174 -6.44 -3.34 59.67
CA ILE A 174 -5.44 -3.84 58.71
C ILE A 174 -6.11 -4.58 57.54
N LYS A 175 -7.09 -5.46 57.82
CA LYS A 175 -7.80 -6.19 56.75
C LYS A 175 -8.69 -5.27 55.91
N GLN A 176 -9.26 -4.21 56.49
CA GLN A 176 -10.03 -3.20 55.76
C GLN A 176 -9.14 -2.45 54.75
N GLU A 177 -7.97 -1.99 55.21
CA GLU A 177 -7.00 -1.33 54.33
C GLU A 177 -6.48 -2.30 53.25
N GLY A 178 -6.19 -3.55 53.60
CA GLY A 178 -5.79 -4.58 52.65
C GLY A 178 -6.82 -4.80 51.53
N LEU A 179 -8.12 -4.87 51.87
CA LEU A 179 -9.19 -4.99 50.87
C LEU A 179 -9.30 -3.74 49.98
N GLN A 180 -9.16 -2.54 50.55
CA GLN A 180 -9.16 -1.30 49.77
C GLN A 180 -8.02 -1.29 48.75
N ASN A 181 -6.81 -1.63 49.19
CA ASN A 181 -5.64 -1.73 48.31
C ASN A 181 -5.82 -2.77 47.20
N ALA A 182 -6.36 -3.95 47.52
CA ALA A 182 -6.63 -4.99 46.53
C ALA A 182 -7.70 -4.55 45.51
N ARG A 183 -8.78 -3.89 45.95
CA ARG A 183 -9.81 -3.35 45.05
C ARG A 183 -9.26 -2.25 44.13
N GLN A 184 -8.41 -1.37 44.65
CA GLN A 184 -7.73 -0.35 43.84
C GLN A 184 -6.76 -0.96 42.84
N ALA A 185 -6.09 -2.06 43.18
CA ALA A 185 -5.24 -2.79 42.23
C ALA A 185 -6.05 -3.39 41.08
N VAL A 186 -7.22 -3.97 41.36
CA VAL A 186 -8.14 -4.49 40.32
C VAL A 186 -8.60 -3.38 39.38
N LEU A 187 -9.04 -2.23 39.92
CA LEU A 187 -9.51 -1.10 39.12
C LEU A 187 -8.41 -0.58 38.19
N ARG A 188 -7.22 -0.30 38.73
CA ARG A 188 -6.07 0.15 37.93
C ARG A 188 -5.69 -0.85 36.86
N ARG A 189 -5.66 -2.15 37.16
CA ARG A 189 -5.30 -3.17 36.17
C ARG A 189 -6.32 -3.26 35.03
N LYS A 190 -7.62 -3.07 35.31
CA LYS A 190 -8.66 -3.02 34.28
C LYS A 190 -8.48 -1.80 33.38
N GLU A 191 -8.27 -0.62 33.96
CA GLU A 191 -8.03 0.62 33.21
C GLU A 191 -6.77 0.50 32.32
N ASP A 192 -5.66 0.01 32.88
CA ASP A 192 -4.41 -0.22 32.15
C ASP A 192 -4.61 -1.23 31.00
N GLY A 193 -5.34 -2.32 31.27
CA GLY A 193 -5.66 -3.34 30.27
C GLY A 193 -6.52 -2.81 29.12
N GLU A 194 -7.53 -1.99 29.42
CA GLU A 194 -8.36 -1.33 28.40
C GLU A 194 -7.55 -0.37 27.53
N LEU A 195 -6.64 0.39 28.12
CA LEU A 195 -5.73 1.28 27.40
C LEU A 195 -4.76 0.51 26.50
N GLU A 196 -4.21 -0.61 26.97
CA GLU A 196 -3.32 -1.48 26.20
C GLU A 196 -4.05 -2.07 24.98
N VAL A 197 -5.27 -2.60 25.19
CA VAL A 197 -6.13 -3.12 24.13
C VAL A 197 -6.48 -2.02 23.12
N LYS A 198 -6.85 -0.81 23.59
CA LYS A 198 -7.18 0.33 22.72
C LYS A 198 -5.97 0.78 21.89
N LYS A 199 -4.76 0.82 22.48
CA LYS A 199 -3.52 1.11 21.77
C LYS A 199 -3.27 0.09 20.65
N SER A 200 -3.44 -1.20 20.92
CA SER A 200 -3.30 -2.26 19.91
C SER A 200 -4.36 -2.17 18.81
N GLN A 201 -5.60 -1.81 19.15
CA GLN A 201 -6.66 -1.55 18.16
C GLN A 201 -6.33 -0.37 17.24
N ILE A 202 -5.84 0.74 17.81
CA ILE A 202 -5.41 1.91 17.02
C ILE A 202 -4.26 1.54 16.10
N ASN A 203 -3.27 0.78 16.58
CA ASN A 203 -2.16 0.31 15.76
C ASN A 203 -2.65 -0.57 14.60
N LEU A 204 -3.57 -1.51 14.86
CA LEU A 204 -4.19 -2.33 13.82
C LEU A 204 -4.95 -1.48 12.79
N ALA A 205 -5.77 -0.53 13.25
CA ALA A 205 -6.52 0.37 12.37
C ALA A 205 -5.59 1.24 11.50
N TYR A 206 -4.50 1.74 12.09
CA TYR A 206 -3.47 2.49 11.37
C TYR A 206 -2.83 1.66 10.26
N GLN A 207 -2.47 0.40 10.55
CA GLN A 207 -1.86 -0.49 9.56
C GLN A 207 -2.84 -0.90 8.45
N ILE A 208 -4.12 -1.09 8.77
CA ILE A 208 -5.17 -1.33 7.77
C ILE A 208 -5.32 -0.10 6.85
N ALA A 209 -5.34 1.11 7.42
CA ALA A 209 -5.39 2.34 6.63
C ALA A 209 -4.14 2.52 5.76
N GLN A 210 -2.95 2.22 6.29
CA GLN A 210 -1.71 2.27 5.54
C GLN A 210 -1.69 1.26 4.39
N GLN A 211 -2.23 0.05 4.59
CA GLN A 211 -2.38 -0.92 3.50
C GLN A 211 -3.38 -0.45 2.45
N ALA A 212 -4.51 0.14 2.84
CA ALA A 212 -5.46 0.70 1.88
C ALA A 212 -4.81 1.80 1.03
N GLN A 213 -3.90 2.58 1.61
CA GLN A 213 -3.12 3.60 0.89
C GLN A 213 -2.06 3.00 -0.05
N SER A 214 -1.69 1.73 0.08
CA SER A 214 -0.72 1.05 -0.80
C SER A 214 -1.28 0.65 -2.17
N GLU A 215 -2.56 0.93 -2.41
CA GLU A 215 -3.26 0.71 -3.67
C GLU A 215 -3.72 2.04 -4.25
N VAL A 216 -3.47 2.25 -5.54
CA VAL A 216 -4.08 3.32 -6.32
C VAL A 216 -5.21 2.73 -7.13
N ARG A 217 -6.42 3.29 -6.95
CA ARG A 217 -7.60 2.95 -7.73
C ARG A 217 -7.89 4.03 -8.76
N ALA A 218 -8.45 3.62 -9.90
CA ALA A 218 -8.94 4.55 -10.89
C ALA A 218 -10.15 5.30 -10.30
N GLU A 219 -10.16 6.62 -10.40
CA GLU A 219 -11.31 7.46 -10.01
C GLU A 219 -12.39 7.49 -11.11
N ARG A 220 -12.02 7.07 -12.32
CA ARG A 220 -12.81 7.18 -13.54
C ARG A 220 -12.44 6.06 -14.51
N ASP A 221 -13.28 5.89 -15.52
CA ASP A 221 -12.99 5.00 -16.63
C ASP A 221 -11.90 5.62 -17.52
N GLY A 222 -10.98 4.81 -18.02
CA GLY A 222 -9.91 5.32 -18.87
C GLY A 222 -8.89 4.27 -19.28
N VAL A 223 -7.88 4.73 -20.03
CA VAL A 223 -6.78 3.90 -20.51
C VAL A 223 -5.51 4.24 -19.74
N VAL A 224 -4.82 3.21 -19.25
CA VAL A 224 -3.58 3.36 -18.47
C VAL A 224 -2.40 3.64 -19.39
N VAL A 225 -1.66 4.71 -19.13
CA VAL A 225 -0.42 5.09 -19.81
C VAL A 225 0.70 5.13 -18.78
N HIS A 226 1.79 4.40 -18.99
CA HIS A 226 2.89 4.37 -18.02
C HIS A 226 3.76 5.61 -18.11
N GLY A 227 4.28 6.02 -16.96
CA GLY A 227 5.24 7.11 -16.84
C GLY A 227 6.68 6.64 -17.03
N TYR A 228 7.59 7.61 -17.00
CA TYR A 228 9.03 7.38 -17.02
C TYR A 228 9.65 7.74 -15.67
N SER A 229 10.66 6.97 -15.27
CA SER A 229 11.44 7.25 -14.07
C SER A 229 12.16 8.60 -14.20
N PRO A 230 11.97 9.55 -13.25
CA PRO A 230 12.62 10.86 -13.31
C PRO A 230 14.15 10.82 -13.31
N TRP A 231 14.74 9.73 -12.81
CA TRP A 231 16.19 9.62 -12.60
C TRP A 231 16.88 8.75 -13.65
N ARG A 232 16.25 7.66 -14.07
CA ARG A 232 16.81 6.69 -15.02
C ARG A 232 16.28 6.89 -16.44
N GLY A 233 15.15 7.59 -16.62
CA GLY A 233 14.49 7.74 -17.91
C GLY A 233 13.94 6.42 -18.49
N ASP A 234 13.98 5.33 -17.72
CA ASP A 234 13.37 4.05 -18.06
C ASP A 234 11.85 4.10 -17.84
N ARG A 235 11.13 3.30 -18.62
CA ARG A 235 9.67 3.17 -18.48
C ARG A 235 9.34 2.42 -17.18
N LEU A 236 8.35 2.93 -16.45
CA LEU A 236 7.88 2.27 -15.23
C LEU A 236 6.84 1.22 -15.61
N ASP A 237 7.24 -0.04 -15.60
CA ASP A 237 6.35 -1.18 -15.84
C ASP A 237 6.19 -2.02 -14.55
N GLU A 238 5.35 -3.06 -14.60
CA GLU A 238 5.26 -4.02 -13.51
C GLU A 238 6.64 -4.66 -13.22
N GLY A 239 7.06 -4.63 -11.95
CA GLY A 239 8.39 -5.06 -11.52
C GLY A 239 9.48 -3.97 -11.54
N SER A 240 9.20 -2.79 -12.10
CA SER A 240 10.13 -1.65 -12.03
C SER A 240 10.20 -1.08 -10.61
N THR A 241 11.35 -0.45 -10.29
CA THR A 241 11.54 0.25 -9.01
C THR A 241 11.23 1.74 -9.16
N ALA A 242 10.42 2.27 -8.25
CA ALA A 242 10.05 3.68 -8.19
C ALA A 242 10.12 4.22 -6.76
N TRP A 243 10.10 5.55 -6.63
CA TRP A 243 10.12 6.23 -5.32
C TRP A 243 8.71 6.70 -4.99
N PRO A 244 8.28 6.59 -3.71
CA PRO A 244 7.03 7.17 -3.25
C PRO A 244 6.89 8.64 -3.67
N GLY A 245 5.72 9.00 -4.20
CA GLY A 245 5.42 10.35 -4.70
C GLY A 245 5.82 10.61 -6.15
N ASN A 246 6.60 9.74 -6.80
CA ASN A 246 6.83 9.85 -8.24
C ASN A 246 5.55 9.55 -9.03
N GLU A 247 5.42 10.12 -10.22
CA GLU A 247 4.36 9.76 -11.16
C GLU A 247 4.69 8.40 -11.79
N ALA A 248 3.84 7.40 -11.51
CA ALA A 248 3.96 6.07 -12.09
C ALA A 248 3.31 5.99 -13.48
N GLY A 249 2.29 6.80 -13.73
CA GLY A 249 1.57 6.86 -14.99
C GLY A 249 0.32 7.72 -14.90
N VAL A 250 -0.55 7.62 -15.90
CA VAL A 250 -1.80 8.37 -16.02
C VAL A 250 -2.91 7.43 -16.46
N VAL A 251 -4.09 7.54 -15.85
CA VAL A 251 -5.34 6.99 -16.42
C VAL A 251 -5.95 8.10 -17.26
N MET A 252 -5.88 7.96 -18.57
CA MET A 252 -6.45 8.92 -19.51
C MET A 252 -7.92 8.58 -19.75
N GLY A 253 -8.81 9.51 -19.36
CA GLY A 253 -10.24 9.40 -19.64
C GLY A 253 -10.55 9.60 -21.12
N ASP A 254 -11.78 9.28 -21.50
CA ASP A 254 -12.33 9.47 -22.85
C ASP A 254 -13.28 10.68 -22.94
N GLY A 255 -13.27 11.55 -21.92
CA GLY A 255 -14.12 12.72 -21.80
C GLY A 255 -13.73 13.90 -22.70
N GLN A 256 -14.01 15.11 -22.22
CA GLN A 256 -13.75 16.34 -22.99
C GLN A 256 -12.24 16.53 -23.21
N MET A 257 -11.86 16.66 -24.49
CA MET A 257 -10.49 16.98 -24.88
C MET A 257 -10.23 18.48 -24.75
N GLY A 258 -9.02 18.84 -24.34
CA GLY A 258 -8.49 20.20 -24.36
C GLY A 258 -7.12 20.23 -25.03
N VAL A 259 -6.59 21.43 -25.24
CA VAL A 259 -5.21 21.60 -25.71
C VAL A 259 -4.39 22.34 -24.66
N THR A 260 -3.28 21.75 -24.26
CA THR A 260 -2.26 22.43 -23.47
C THR A 260 -1.15 22.84 -24.43
N ALA A 261 -0.93 24.15 -24.56
CA ALA A 261 0.16 24.70 -25.34
C ALA A 261 1.18 25.43 -24.45
N TRP A 262 2.37 25.66 -24.98
CA TRP A 262 3.42 26.38 -24.28
C TRP A 262 3.88 27.57 -25.10
N VAL A 263 3.87 28.74 -24.46
CA VAL A 263 4.37 29.99 -25.05
C VAL A 263 5.71 30.35 -24.42
N LEU A 264 6.68 30.75 -25.23
CA LEU A 264 7.96 31.23 -24.73
C LEU A 264 7.77 32.55 -23.96
N GLU A 265 8.59 32.80 -22.94
CA GLU A 265 8.54 34.04 -22.13
C GLU A 265 8.56 35.32 -22.98
N ALA A 266 9.32 35.33 -24.08
CA ALA A 266 9.39 36.45 -25.01
C ALA A 266 8.07 36.72 -25.76
N ASP A 267 7.25 35.68 -25.96
CA ASP A 267 6.01 35.75 -26.73
C ASP A 267 4.76 35.83 -25.83
N ARG A 268 4.91 35.58 -24.52
CA ARG A 268 3.85 35.69 -23.52
C ARG A 268 3.07 37.01 -23.56
N PRO A 269 3.68 38.20 -23.72
CA PRO A 269 2.94 39.48 -23.72
C PRO A 269 1.93 39.62 -24.87
N TYR A 270 2.11 38.87 -25.96
CA TYR A 270 1.28 38.93 -27.16
C TYR A 270 0.08 37.97 -27.13
N LEU A 271 -0.10 37.24 -26.02
CA LEU A 271 -1.20 36.30 -25.82
C LEU A 271 -2.11 36.72 -24.67
N GLN A 272 -3.42 36.74 -24.91
CA GLN A 272 -4.43 37.11 -23.91
C GLN A 272 -5.41 35.97 -23.65
N GLU A 273 -5.96 35.94 -22.43
CA GLU A 273 -7.05 35.03 -22.10
C GLU A 273 -8.32 35.42 -22.89
N GLY A 274 -9.03 34.43 -23.39
CA GLY A 274 -10.20 34.59 -24.24
C GLY A 274 -9.90 34.77 -25.73
N GLN A 275 -8.63 34.90 -26.12
CA GLN A 275 -8.22 35.02 -27.52
C GLN A 275 -8.53 33.74 -28.31
N GLN A 276 -8.95 33.89 -29.57
CA GLN A 276 -9.17 32.77 -30.48
C GLN A 276 -7.85 32.35 -31.15
N VAL A 277 -7.65 31.04 -31.28
CA VAL A 277 -6.45 30.44 -31.87
C VAL A 277 -6.87 29.37 -32.89
N SER A 278 -6.19 29.32 -34.02
CA SER A 278 -6.31 28.22 -34.99
C SER A 278 -5.40 27.09 -34.53
N LEU A 279 -5.97 25.90 -34.44
CA LEU A 279 -5.29 24.67 -34.01
C LEU A 279 -5.13 23.77 -35.22
N HIS A 280 -3.89 23.44 -35.54
CA HIS A 280 -3.52 22.47 -36.56
C HIS A 280 -2.90 21.25 -35.88
N PHE A 281 -3.35 20.05 -36.26
CA PHE A 281 -2.93 18.81 -35.63
C PHE A 281 -2.01 18.03 -36.57
N ASP A 282 -0.84 17.61 -36.08
CA ASP A 282 0.14 16.89 -36.89
C ASP A 282 -0.40 15.50 -37.30
N ALA A 283 -1.16 14.87 -36.40
CA ALA A 283 -1.85 13.60 -36.66
C ALA A 283 -3.05 13.72 -37.62
N LEU A 284 -3.52 14.92 -37.97
CA LEU A 284 -4.69 15.12 -38.84
C LEU A 284 -4.37 16.22 -39.88
N PRO A 285 -3.55 15.92 -40.89
CA PRO A 285 -3.12 16.92 -41.88
C PRO A 285 -4.32 17.53 -42.61
N GLY A 286 -4.40 18.86 -42.60
CA GLY A 286 -5.48 19.65 -43.23
C GLY A 286 -6.71 19.88 -42.36
N ALA A 287 -6.80 19.28 -41.16
CA ALA A 287 -7.83 19.62 -40.18
C ALA A 287 -7.39 20.85 -39.36
N ALA A 288 -8.22 21.90 -39.36
CA ALA A 288 -8.03 23.09 -38.53
C ALA A 288 -9.24 23.27 -37.61
N LEU A 289 -8.99 23.60 -36.35
CA LEU A 289 -10.04 23.86 -35.36
C LEU A 289 -9.81 25.21 -34.68
N VAL A 290 -10.86 25.99 -34.51
CA VAL A 290 -10.75 27.24 -33.74
C VAL A 290 -10.97 26.94 -32.26
N GLY A 291 -9.94 27.16 -31.45
CA GLY A 291 -9.97 27.07 -30.00
C GLY A 291 -10.00 28.45 -29.33
N LYS A 292 -10.34 28.49 -28.04
CA LYS A 292 -10.30 29.72 -27.23
C LYS A 292 -9.31 29.54 -26.09
N VAL A 293 -8.38 30.48 -25.91
CA VAL A 293 -7.47 30.50 -24.77
C VAL A 293 -8.29 30.66 -23.49
N ALA A 294 -8.29 29.63 -22.64
CA ALA A 294 -9.05 29.61 -21.40
C ALA A 294 -8.26 30.21 -20.25
N ALA A 295 -6.96 29.89 -20.15
CA ALA A 295 -6.10 30.38 -19.07
C ALA A 295 -4.62 30.34 -19.46
N ILE A 296 -3.83 31.23 -18.90
CA ILE A 296 -2.36 31.21 -19.04
C ILE A 296 -1.72 31.16 -17.64
N SER A 297 -0.72 30.29 -17.44
CA SER A 297 -0.05 30.16 -16.15
C SER A 297 0.59 31.48 -15.70
N GLY A 298 0.53 31.76 -14.40
CA GLY A 298 1.17 32.95 -13.82
C GLY A 298 2.68 32.80 -13.61
N ALA A 299 3.19 31.57 -13.53
CA ALA A 299 4.60 31.25 -13.40
C ALA A 299 5.12 30.50 -14.65
N PRO A 300 6.34 30.81 -15.12
CA PRO A 300 6.98 30.07 -16.19
C PRO A 300 7.59 28.75 -15.68
N GLN A 301 7.66 27.76 -16.55
CA GLN A 301 8.25 26.44 -16.34
C GLN A 301 9.39 26.19 -17.33
N THR A 302 10.40 25.44 -16.91
CA THR A 302 11.51 25.03 -17.77
C THR A 302 11.16 23.71 -18.46
N ARG A 303 11.42 23.60 -19.76
CA ARG A 303 11.34 22.33 -20.49
C ARG A 303 12.72 21.98 -21.04
N THR A 304 13.46 21.16 -20.31
CA THR A 304 14.86 20.79 -20.64
C THR A 304 15.00 20.22 -22.06
N GLN A 305 13.97 19.50 -22.55
CA GLN A 305 13.94 18.95 -23.91
C GLN A 305 13.86 20.03 -25.01
N TRP A 306 13.40 21.24 -24.68
CA TRP A 306 13.23 22.37 -25.60
C TRP A 306 14.28 23.47 -25.37
N GLY A 307 15.35 23.15 -24.64
CA GLY A 307 16.46 24.05 -24.33
C GLY A 307 16.30 24.82 -23.00
N LEU A 308 17.03 25.93 -22.87
CA LEU A 308 17.09 26.76 -21.65
C LEU A 308 15.94 27.78 -21.56
N GLY A 309 14.99 27.73 -22.50
CA GLY A 309 13.85 28.62 -22.53
C GLY A 309 12.89 28.42 -21.35
N ARG A 310 12.26 29.52 -20.93
CA ARG A 310 11.18 29.53 -19.94
C ARG A 310 9.85 29.65 -20.67
N TYR A 311 8.92 28.77 -20.34
CA TYR A 311 7.65 28.64 -21.05
C TYR A 311 6.47 28.81 -20.10
N PHE A 312 5.44 29.52 -20.52
CA PHE A 312 4.17 29.61 -19.80
C PHE A 312 3.19 28.60 -20.38
N ARG A 313 2.47 27.88 -19.52
CA ARG A 313 1.46 26.90 -19.92
C ARG A 313 0.17 27.64 -20.27
N VAL A 314 -0.35 27.38 -21.46
CA VAL A 314 -1.59 27.96 -22.01
C VAL A 314 -2.61 26.83 -22.13
N LYS A 315 -3.75 26.95 -21.48
CA LYS A 315 -4.88 26.04 -21.67
C LYS A 315 -5.82 26.61 -22.71
N ILE A 316 -6.10 25.84 -23.76
CA ILE A 316 -6.99 26.21 -24.86
C ILE A 316 -8.20 25.27 -24.81
N ALA A 317 -9.39 25.87 -24.67
CA ALA A 317 -10.65 25.16 -24.70
C ALA A 317 -11.06 24.90 -26.16
N LEU A 318 -11.49 23.67 -26.43
CA LEU A 318 -12.05 23.26 -27.72
C LEU A 318 -13.57 23.44 -27.71
N PRO A 319 -14.19 23.73 -28.86
CA PRO A 319 -15.64 23.77 -28.98
C PRO A 319 -16.26 22.39 -28.67
N GLU A 320 -17.44 22.40 -28.03
CA GLU A 320 -18.22 21.18 -27.79
C GLU A 320 -18.59 20.53 -29.13
N ASN A 321 -18.45 19.21 -29.23
CA ASN A 321 -18.71 18.43 -30.46
C ASN A 321 -17.89 18.87 -31.69
N HIS A 322 -16.59 19.11 -31.51
CA HIS A 322 -15.64 19.45 -32.57
C HIS A 322 -15.54 18.42 -33.73
N GLY A 323 -16.12 17.22 -33.59
CA GLY A 323 -16.29 16.24 -34.69
C GLY A 323 -15.01 15.61 -35.23
N LEU A 324 -13.83 16.02 -34.76
CA LEU A 324 -12.55 15.41 -35.09
C LEU A 324 -12.25 14.24 -34.14
N PRO A 325 -11.62 13.15 -34.62
CA PRO A 325 -11.20 12.03 -33.78
C PRO A 325 -9.92 12.38 -33.00
N LEU A 326 -10.01 13.36 -32.11
CA LEU A 326 -8.88 13.79 -31.28
C LEU A 326 -8.53 12.72 -30.26
N VAL A 327 -7.23 12.48 -30.11
CA VAL A 327 -6.66 11.53 -29.15
C VAL A 327 -5.68 12.28 -28.29
N ALA A 328 -5.70 12.04 -26.98
CA ALA A 328 -4.77 12.67 -26.06
C ALA A 328 -3.31 12.29 -26.41
N GLY A 329 -2.41 13.28 -26.29
CA GLY A 329 -1.01 13.23 -26.67
C GLY A 329 -0.70 13.67 -28.12
N MET A 330 -1.71 13.95 -28.97
CA MET A 330 -1.48 14.49 -30.31
C MET A 330 -0.81 15.87 -30.23
N SER A 331 0.18 16.12 -31.09
CA SER A 331 0.86 17.41 -31.23
C SER A 331 -0.05 18.42 -31.94
N VAL A 332 -0.06 19.64 -31.41
CA VAL A 332 -0.88 20.74 -31.91
C VAL A 332 0.00 21.96 -32.14
N LEU A 333 -0.04 22.51 -33.34
CA LEU A 333 0.42 23.86 -33.60
C LEU A 333 -0.75 24.82 -33.41
N ALA A 334 -0.64 25.73 -32.45
CA ALA A 334 -1.63 26.76 -32.19
C ALA A 334 -1.09 28.13 -32.63
N GLU A 335 -1.89 28.83 -33.43
CA GLU A 335 -1.57 30.15 -33.96
C GLU A 335 -2.71 31.12 -33.61
N PRO A 336 -2.43 32.35 -33.16
CA PRO A 336 -3.45 33.38 -32.98
C PRO A 336 -4.25 33.60 -34.26
N LEU A 337 -5.58 33.61 -34.17
CA LEU A 337 -6.42 34.01 -35.29
C LEU A 337 -6.23 35.52 -35.54
N VAL A 338 -5.39 35.86 -36.51
CA VAL A 338 -5.31 37.23 -37.00
C VAL A 338 -6.41 37.41 -38.03
N GLN A 339 -7.31 38.37 -37.81
CA GLN A 339 -8.31 38.75 -38.81
C GLN A 339 -7.62 39.51 -39.95
N THR A 340 -6.96 38.78 -40.85
CA THR A 340 -6.42 39.36 -42.08
C THR A 340 -7.45 39.16 -43.20
N PRO A 341 -7.81 40.20 -43.96
CA PRO A 341 -8.71 40.05 -45.10
C PRO A 341 -8.10 39.10 -46.12
N ALA A 342 -8.96 38.24 -46.67
CA ALA A 342 -8.62 37.17 -47.59
C ALA A 342 -7.74 37.65 -48.76
N VAL A 343 -6.44 37.36 -48.67
CA VAL A 343 -5.61 37.15 -49.85
C VAL A 343 -5.69 35.66 -50.13
N LEU A 344 -6.22 35.33 -51.32
CA LEU A 344 -6.29 33.99 -51.87
C LEU A 344 -4.88 33.36 -51.88
N ALA A 345 -4.52 32.68 -50.80
CA ALA A 345 -3.48 31.68 -50.82
C ALA A 345 -3.99 30.56 -51.72
N GLN A 346 -3.41 30.46 -52.90
CA GLN A 346 -3.59 29.33 -53.80
C GLN A 346 -3.40 28.04 -52.98
N PRO A 347 -4.25 27.02 -53.13
CA PRO A 347 -4.01 25.74 -52.49
C PRO A 347 -2.65 25.25 -52.99
N ALA A 348 -1.64 25.23 -52.11
CA ALA A 348 -0.44 24.47 -52.36
C ALA A 348 -0.93 23.05 -52.64
N ALA A 349 -0.73 22.62 -53.89
CA ALA A 349 -1.10 21.29 -54.32
C ALA A 349 -0.56 20.32 -53.28
N ILE A 350 -1.48 19.64 -52.60
CA ILE A 350 -1.15 18.46 -51.82
C ILE A 350 -0.53 17.54 -52.83
N ALA A 351 0.80 17.47 -52.84
CA ALA A 351 1.49 16.33 -53.38
C ALA A 351 0.85 15.16 -52.65
N ARG A 352 0.00 14.41 -53.37
CA ARG A 352 -0.35 13.06 -52.97
C ARG A 352 0.97 12.32 -53.02
N GLU A 353 1.72 12.45 -51.93
CA GLU A 353 2.85 11.59 -51.68
C GLU A 353 2.26 10.19 -51.82
N SER A 354 2.82 9.47 -52.78
CA SER A 354 2.31 8.16 -53.18
C SER A 354 2.05 7.38 -51.91
N ALA A 355 0.95 6.63 -51.87
CA ALA A 355 0.66 5.65 -50.83
C ALA A 355 1.77 4.59 -50.82
N ALA A 356 2.96 4.97 -50.38
CA ALA A 356 4.08 4.13 -50.11
C ALA A 356 3.68 3.32 -48.89
N ALA A 357 3.88 2.02 -48.97
CA ALA A 357 3.59 1.14 -47.87
C ALA A 357 4.38 1.62 -46.65
N LEU A 358 3.66 1.91 -45.57
CA LEU A 358 4.24 2.48 -44.38
C LEU A 358 5.04 1.39 -43.67
N SER A 359 6.36 1.52 -43.67
CA SER A 359 7.27 0.60 -43.01
C SER A 359 7.60 1.09 -41.61
N VAL A 360 7.27 0.29 -40.61
CA VAL A 360 7.46 0.60 -39.19
C VAL A 360 8.24 -0.53 -38.53
N GLU A 361 9.14 -0.18 -37.61
CA GLU A 361 9.82 -1.16 -36.78
C GLU A 361 8.90 -1.60 -35.63
N GLY A 362 8.84 -2.91 -35.41
CA GLY A 362 8.12 -3.53 -34.31
C GLY A 362 8.90 -4.67 -33.71
N GLU A 363 8.34 -5.25 -32.67
CA GLU A 363 8.86 -6.43 -31.97
C GLU A 363 7.75 -7.46 -31.84
N ILE A 364 8.07 -8.74 -32.02
CA ILE A 364 7.15 -9.83 -31.69
C ILE A 364 7.06 -9.93 -30.18
N ALA A 365 5.91 -9.59 -29.62
CA ALA A 365 5.60 -9.79 -28.22
C ALA A 365 4.66 -10.98 -28.06
N SER A 366 4.69 -11.60 -26.88
CA SER A 366 3.58 -12.45 -26.47
C SER A 366 2.61 -11.61 -25.67
N ARG A 367 1.32 -11.68 -26.00
CA ARG A 367 0.28 -10.96 -25.29
C ARG A 367 0.20 -11.39 -23.83
N LEU A 368 0.60 -12.62 -23.52
CA LEU A 368 0.59 -13.14 -22.17
C LEU A 368 2.00 -13.64 -21.81
N THR A 369 2.72 -12.84 -21.02
CA THR A 369 4.00 -13.22 -20.44
C THR A 369 3.87 -13.41 -18.94
N MET A 370 4.63 -14.35 -18.39
CA MET A 370 4.73 -14.56 -16.94
C MET A 370 6.19 -14.56 -16.51
N PRO A 371 6.61 -13.65 -15.62
CA PRO A 371 7.95 -13.71 -15.05
C PRO A 371 8.11 -14.94 -14.16
N VAL A 372 9.22 -15.65 -14.31
CA VAL A 372 9.64 -16.77 -13.48
C VAL A 372 10.61 -16.22 -12.43
N ALA A 373 10.17 -16.17 -11.18
CA ALA A 373 10.93 -15.63 -10.06
C ALA A 373 10.80 -16.55 -8.84
N PRO A 374 11.76 -16.51 -7.89
CA PRO A 374 11.60 -17.20 -6.62
C PRO A 374 10.38 -16.65 -5.86
N PRO A 375 9.65 -17.49 -5.12
CA PRO A 375 8.50 -17.04 -4.34
C PRO A 375 8.92 -16.11 -3.21
N THR A 376 7.98 -15.26 -2.76
CA THR A 376 8.16 -14.42 -1.57
C THR A 376 7.89 -15.26 -0.32
N ILE A 377 8.96 -15.65 0.39
CA ILE A 377 8.87 -16.34 1.68
C ILE A 377 9.39 -15.39 2.78
N PRO A 378 8.66 -15.21 3.91
CA PRO A 378 9.10 -14.33 4.99
C PRO A 378 10.51 -14.65 5.48
N PHE A 379 11.33 -13.61 5.67
CA PHE A 379 12.71 -13.69 6.17
C PHE A 379 13.70 -14.46 5.28
N VAL A 380 13.33 -14.81 4.04
CA VAL A 380 14.21 -15.48 3.09
C VAL A 380 14.41 -14.60 1.87
N TRP A 381 15.60 -13.99 1.79
CA TRP A 381 15.96 -13.03 0.75
C TRP A 381 16.78 -13.64 -0.39
N GLN A 382 17.36 -14.81 -0.16
CA GLN A 382 18.34 -15.43 -1.04
C GLN A 382 17.94 -16.88 -1.34
N TYR A 383 17.98 -17.22 -2.62
CA TYR A 383 17.65 -18.54 -3.13
C TYR A 383 18.77 -19.03 -4.02
N LYS A 384 19.01 -20.33 -4.05
CA LYS A 384 19.91 -20.95 -5.03
C LYS A 384 19.06 -21.53 -6.17
N LEU A 385 19.38 -21.17 -7.41
CA LEU A 385 18.70 -21.74 -8.57
C LEU A 385 19.23 -23.16 -8.81
N ALA A 386 18.47 -24.18 -8.39
CA ALA A 386 18.89 -25.57 -8.50
C ALA A 386 18.60 -26.17 -9.89
N ARG A 387 17.49 -25.77 -10.52
CA ARG A 387 17.13 -26.18 -11.88
C ARG A 387 16.41 -25.06 -12.61
N LEU A 388 16.65 -24.95 -13.91
CA LEU A 388 15.96 -24.03 -14.82
C LEU A 388 15.73 -24.75 -16.16
N ALA A 389 14.53 -24.65 -16.71
CA ALA A 389 14.22 -25.18 -18.03
C ALA A 389 15.04 -24.42 -19.10
N PRO A 390 15.64 -25.10 -20.09
CA PRO A 390 16.49 -24.47 -21.09
C PRO A 390 15.83 -23.32 -21.86
N GLU A 391 16.62 -22.31 -22.21
CA GLU A 391 16.17 -21.19 -23.05
C GLU A 391 15.70 -21.68 -24.43
N GLY A 392 14.54 -21.20 -24.88
CA GLY A 392 13.92 -21.60 -26.13
C GLY A 392 13.23 -22.97 -26.10
N MET A 393 13.18 -23.66 -24.96
CA MET A 393 12.40 -24.88 -24.80
C MET A 393 10.91 -24.55 -24.66
N MET A 394 10.07 -25.33 -25.35
CA MET A 394 8.62 -25.33 -25.14
C MET A 394 8.31 -26.18 -23.90
N VAL A 395 7.62 -25.60 -22.92
CA VAL A 395 7.18 -26.29 -21.71
C VAL A 395 5.67 -26.42 -21.71
N ASP A 396 5.16 -27.55 -21.22
CA ASP A 396 3.72 -27.80 -21.11
C ASP A 396 3.16 -27.33 -19.77
N ALA A 397 1.83 -27.17 -19.69
CA ALA A 397 1.15 -26.83 -18.45
C ALA A 397 1.43 -27.89 -17.36
N GLY A 398 1.79 -27.42 -16.16
CA GLY A 398 2.13 -28.25 -15.00
C GLY A 398 3.59 -28.71 -14.93
N GLN A 399 4.41 -28.47 -15.95
CA GLN A 399 5.82 -28.86 -15.94
C GLN A 399 6.65 -27.93 -15.04
N PRO A 400 7.62 -28.44 -14.26
CA PRO A 400 8.51 -27.60 -13.46
C PRO A 400 9.49 -26.83 -14.34
N ILE A 401 9.43 -25.50 -14.27
CA ILE A 401 10.25 -24.58 -15.08
C ILE A 401 11.45 -24.04 -14.33
N ALA A 402 11.33 -23.85 -13.01
CA ALA A 402 12.43 -23.44 -12.16
C ALA A 402 12.28 -24.09 -10.79
N VAL A 403 13.38 -24.58 -10.24
CA VAL A 403 13.44 -25.10 -8.86
C VAL A 403 14.45 -24.27 -8.11
N PHE A 404 13.98 -23.64 -7.04
CA PHE A 404 14.79 -22.87 -6.11
C PHE A 404 15.03 -23.70 -4.85
N GLU A 405 16.22 -23.59 -4.28
CA GLU A 405 16.57 -24.23 -3.01
C GLU A 405 16.91 -23.17 -1.96
N SER A 406 16.50 -23.44 -0.73
CA SER A 406 16.85 -22.65 0.44
C SER A 406 16.97 -23.57 1.66
N SER A 407 18.17 -23.63 2.24
CA SER A 407 18.40 -24.32 3.52
C SER A 407 17.70 -23.61 4.68
N GLU A 408 17.51 -22.29 4.57
CA GLU A 408 16.87 -21.45 5.59
C GLU A 408 15.41 -21.86 5.82
N VAL A 409 14.65 -22.10 4.75
CA VAL A 409 13.24 -22.54 4.83
C VAL A 409 13.13 -23.87 5.59
N ALA A 410 13.99 -24.83 5.27
CA ALA A 410 13.97 -26.16 5.91
C ALA A 410 14.34 -26.07 7.39
N ASN A 411 15.40 -25.33 7.73
CA ASN A 411 15.83 -25.14 9.12
C ASN A 411 14.75 -24.44 9.96
N GLN A 412 14.12 -23.39 9.42
CA GLN A 412 13.05 -22.67 10.11
C GLN A 412 11.81 -23.54 10.31
N LEU A 413 11.44 -24.36 9.33
CA LEU A 413 10.28 -25.25 9.43
C LEU A 413 10.49 -26.29 10.53
N VAL A 414 11.66 -26.94 10.58
CA VAL A 414 11.99 -27.90 11.64
C VAL A 414 11.98 -27.23 13.01
N ALA A 415 12.61 -26.06 13.14
CA ALA A 415 12.63 -25.31 14.40
C ALA A 415 11.21 -24.92 14.87
N LYS A 416 10.40 -24.33 13.97
CA LYS A 416 9.02 -23.93 14.31
C LYS A 416 8.11 -25.11 14.63
N GLN A 417 8.27 -26.25 13.94
CA GLN A 417 7.54 -27.47 14.27
C GLN A 417 7.93 -28.02 15.64
N GLY A 418 9.22 -27.97 16.00
CA GLY A 418 9.69 -28.32 17.34
C GLY A 418 9.04 -27.45 18.42
N SER A 419 9.08 -26.13 18.25
CA SER A 419 8.43 -25.19 19.18
C SER A 419 6.91 -25.38 19.24
N LEU A 420 6.24 -25.68 18.11
CA LEU A 420 4.81 -25.97 18.09
C LEU A 420 4.49 -27.18 18.97
N ARG A 421 5.23 -28.29 18.83
CA ARG A 421 4.99 -29.52 19.63
C ARG A 421 5.22 -29.29 21.13
N GLU A 422 6.22 -28.51 21.49
CA GLU A 422 6.48 -28.11 22.87
C GLU A 422 5.28 -27.33 23.44
N ARG A 423 4.77 -26.36 22.69
CA ARG A 423 3.61 -25.54 23.09
C ARG A 423 2.31 -26.35 23.12
N GLU A 424 2.12 -27.31 22.21
CA GLU A 424 0.97 -28.22 22.22
C GLU A 424 0.99 -29.10 23.48
N SER A 425 2.16 -29.65 23.84
CA SER A 425 2.34 -30.41 25.08
C SER A 425 2.07 -29.55 26.33
N ALA A 426 2.50 -28.28 26.31
CA ALA A 426 2.20 -27.32 27.38
C ALA A 426 0.69 -27.02 27.48
N LEU A 427 -0.04 -26.91 26.37
CA LEU A 427 -1.49 -26.74 26.37
C LEU A 427 -2.20 -27.95 26.99
N GLU A 428 -1.79 -29.16 26.63
CA GLU A 428 -2.36 -30.39 27.16
C GLU A 428 -2.15 -30.50 28.67
N LYS A 429 -0.92 -30.23 29.13
CA LYS A 429 -0.62 -30.17 30.56
C LYS A 429 -1.47 -29.11 31.26
N LEU A 430 -1.54 -27.90 30.72
CA LEU A 430 -2.37 -26.82 31.27
C LEU A 430 -3.84 -27.23 31.39
N LYS A 431 -4.41 -27.91 30.39
CA LYS A 431 -5.80 -28.39 30.44
C LYS A 431 -6.04 -29.41 31.54
N LEU A 432 -5.09 -30.31 31.77
CA LEU A 432 -5.16 -31.29 32.86
C LEU A 432 -5.09 -30.59 34.22
N ASP A 433 -4.11 -29.71 34.40
CA ASP A 433 -3.94 -28.92 35.63
C ASP A 433 -5.19 -28.06 35.92
N GLN A 434 -5.78 -27.45 34.89
CA GLN A 434 -7.01 -26.67 35.02
C GLN A 434 -8.22 -27.54 35.40
N ALA A 435 -8.33 -28.76 34.85
CA ALA A 435 -9.41 -29.68 35.20
C ALA A 435 -9.31 -30.16 36.65
N GLU A 436 -8.11 -30.41 37.15
CA GLU A 436 -7.87 -30.73 38.56
C GLU A 436 -8.20 -29.53 39.47
N ALA A 437 -7.75 -28.34 39.10
CA ALA A 437 -8.04 -27.11 39.83
C ALA A 437 -9.54 -26.78 39.87
N ASP A 438 -10.28 -27.05 38.79
CA ASP A 438 -11.74 -26.87 38.74
C ASP A 438 -12.46 -27.82 39.69
N ARG A 439 -12.04 -29.10 39.75
CA ARG A 439 -12.58 -30.08 40.72
C ARG A 439 -12.31 -29.63 42.16
N ALA A 440 -11.08 -29.20 42.45
CA ALA A 440 -10.71 -28.68 43.77
C ALA A 440 -11.53 -27.44 44.14
N GLY A 441 -11.76 -26.52 43.19
CA GLY A 441 -12.59 -25.33 43.40
C GLY A 441 -14.05 -25.65 43.70
N LEU A 442 -14.65 -26.62 43.01
CA LEU A 442 -16.01 -27.09 43.27
C LEU A 442 -16.14 -27.75 44.66
N LEU A 443 -15.15 -28.55 45.04
CA LEU A 443 -15.10 -29.15 46.39
C LEU A 443 -15.00 -28.07 47.47
N ALA A 444 -14.13 -27.07 47.29
CA ALA A 444 -14.01 -25.95 48.23
C ALA A 444 -15.31 -25.12 48.33
N GLN A 445 -16.01 -24.91 47.22
CA GLN A 445 -17.32 -24.26 47.21
C GLN A 445 -18.36 -25.09 47.99
N ALA A 446 -18.42 -26.40 47.74
CA ALA A 446 -19.34 -27.31 48.43
C ALA A 446 -19.05 -27.39 49.93
N GLU A 447 -17.77 -27.42 50.32
CA GLU A 447 -17.35 -27.38 51.72
C GLU A 447 -17.78 -26.07 52.41
N ALA A 448 -17.56 -24.92 51.75
CA ALA A 448 -17.97 -23.62 52.27
C ALA A 448 -19.50 -23.53 52.44
N GLN A 449 -20.27 -24.09 51.50
CA GLN A 449 -21.72 -24.20 51.61
C GLN A 449 -22.15 -25.12 52.76
N SER A 450 -21.56 -26.31 52.88
CA SER A 450 -21.84 -27.24 53.98
C SER A 450 -21.55 -26.61 55.34
N ASN A 451 -20.45 -25.85 55.46
CA ASN A 451 -20.10 -25.14 56.68
C ASN A 451 -21.11 -24.02 57.01
N ALA A 452 -21.64 -23.32 56.01
CA ALA A 452 -22.72 -22.35 56.22
C ALA A 452 -24.01 -23.02 56.71
N GLU A 453 -24.43 -24.13 56.10
CA GLU A 453 -25.61 -24.90 56.50
C GLU A 453 -25.47 -25.50 57.90
N LYS A 454 -24.26 -25.95 58.28
CA LYS A 454 -23.97 -26.41 59.66
C LYS A 454 -24.10 -25.26 60.65
N ALA A 455 -23.55 -24.09 60.34
CA ALA A 455 -23.63 -22.91 61.21
C ALA A 455 -25.08 -22.41 61.34
N GLU A 456 -25.86 -22.44 60.27
CA GLU A 456 -27.29 -22.13 60.27
C GLU A 456 -28.07 -23.07 61.20
N ARG A 457 -27.87 -24.39 61.06
CA ARG A 457 -28.50 -25.37 61.95
C ARG A 457 -28.14 -25.15 63.41
N LYS A 458 -26.87 -24.87 63.73
CA LYS A 458 -26.46 -24.56 65.11
C LYS A 458 -27.17 -23.31 65.65
N ALA A 459 -27.32 -22.26 64.84
CA ALA A 459 -27.98 -21.02 65.24
C ALA A 459 -29.52 -21.13 65.32
N SER A 460 -30.12 -22.15 64.70
CA SER A 460 -31.57 -22.39 64.76
C SER A 460 -32.07 -23.05 66.05
N GLN A 461 -31.16 -23.48 66.93
CA GLN A 461 -31.51 -24.07 68.21
C GLN A 461 -32.25 -23.06 69.11
N PRO A 462 -33.23 -23.51 69.93
CA PRO A 462 -33.99 -22.63 70.80
C PRO A 462 -33.08 -21.81 71.73
N LYS A 463 -33.28 -20.49 71.76
CA LYS A 463 -32.50 -19.55 72.60
C LYS A 463 -32.59 -19.87 74.10
N GLU A 464 -33.67 -20.50 74.53
CA GLU A 464 -33.92 -20.88 75.92
C GLU A 464 -33.01 -22.03 76.40
N LEU A 465 -32.52 -22.86 75.47
CA LEU A 465 -31.69 -24.04 75.78
C LEU A 465 -30.18 -23.74 75.77
N ILE A 466 -29.78 -22.57 75.28
CA ILE A 466 -28.38 -22.19 75.09
C ILE A 466 -28.08 -20.93 75.89
N ARG A 467 -26.90 -20.85 76.50
CA ARG A 467 -26.45 -19.63 77.17
C ARG A 467 -26.48 -18.46 76.18
N ARG A 468 -27.05 -17.32 76.57
CA ARG A 468 -27.23 -16.14 75.68
C ARG A 468 -25.95 -15.75 74.95
N VAL A 469 -24.81 -15.74 75.64
CA VAL A 469 -23.49 -15.43 75.06
C VAL A 469 -23.10 -16.43 73.96
N ASP A 470 -23.34 -17.72 74.18
CA ASP A 470 -23.04 -18.76 73.20
C ASP A 470 -23.99 -18.64 71.99
N TYR A 471 -25.27 -18.35 72.22
CA TYR A 471 -26.24 -18.11 71.14
C TYR A 471 -25.84 -16.92 70.28
N ASP A 472 -25.46 -15.78 70.88
CA ASP A 472 -25.03 -14.59 70.14
C ASP A 472 -23.77 -14.87 69.29
N LYS A 473 -22.84 -15.70 69.79
CA LYS A 473 -21.69 -16.17 69.01
C LYS A 473 -22.07 -17.09 67.84
N LEU A 474 -23.06 -17.96 68.01
CA LEU A 474 -23.56 -18.83 66.94
C LEU A 474 -24.23 -18.01 65.81
N VAL A 475 -24.93 -16.92 66.14
CA VAL A 475 -25.51 -16.00 65.15
C VAL A 475 -24.41 -15.32 64.32
N ILE A 476 -23.31 -14.90 64.97
CA ILE A 476 -22.14 -14.34 64.28
C ILE A 476 -21.47 -15.40 63.40
N GLU A 477 -21.28 -16.63 63.90
CA GLU A 477 -20.71 -17.73 63.12
C GLU A 477 -21.56 -18.04 61.87
N ARG A 478 -22.89 -18.06 62.00
CA ARG A 478 -23.80 -18.20 60.85
C ARG A 478 -23.57 -17.10 59.82
N ALA A 479 -23.52 -15.84 60.25
CA ALA A 479 -23.32 -14.70 59.36
C ALA A 479 -21.95 -14.78 58.64
N GLU A 480 -20.89 -15.12 59.38
CA GLU A 480 -19.54 -15.35 58.88
C GLU A 480 -19.52 -16.44 57.80
N LYS A 481 -20.03 -17.64 58.10
CA LYS A 481 -20.00 -18.77 57.15
C LYS A 481 -20.89 -18.54 55.93
N THR A 482 -22.02 -17.87 56.07
CA THR A 482 -22.89 -17.49 54.95
C THR A 482 -22.16 -16.54 53.99
N ALA A 483 -21.48 -15.52 54.52
CA ALA A 483 -20.68 -14.60 53.71
C ALA A 483 -19.50 -15.30 53.03
N LEU A 484 -18.78 -16.18 53.75
CA LEU A 484 -17.67 -16.95 53.19
C LEU A 484 -18.12 -17.91 52.09
N SER A 485 -19.30 -18.55 52.21
CA SER A 485 -19.88 -19.38 51.16
C SER A 485 -20.18 -18.59 49.89
N ARG A 486 -20.75 -17.37 50.02
CA ARG A 486 -20.98 -16.47 48.88
C ARG A 486 -19.66 -16.07 48.21
N LEU A 487 -18.65 -15.70 49.00
CA LEU A 487 -17.33 -15.32 48.48
C LEU A 487 -16.58 -16.51 47.87
N ALA A 488 -16.84 -17.75 48.31
CA ALA A 488 -16.27 -18.93 47.68
C ALA A 488 -16.81 -19.16 46.26
N LYS A 489 -18.11 -18.91 46.04
CA LYS A 489 -18.71 -18.94 44.69
C LYS A 489 -18.08 -17.89 43.77
N SER A 490 -17.99 -16.64 44.22
CA SER A 490 -17.37 -15.58 43.41
C SER A 490 -15.87 -15.82 43.16
N GLN A 491 -15.13 -16.37 44.14
CA GLN A 491 -13.73 -16.73 43.94
C GLN A 491 -13.57 -17.80 42.87
N TYR A 492 -14.41 -18.84 42.89
CA TYR A 492 -14.39 -19.90 41.89
C TYR A 492 -14.66 -19.36 40.48
N GLU A 493 -15.66 -18.47 40.34
CA GLU A 493 -15.96 -17.83 39.04
C GLU A 493 -14.82 -16.96 38.53
N ALA A 494 -14.17 -16.18 39.41
CA ALA A 494 -13.00 -15.36 39.05
C ALA A 494 -11.81 -16.24 38.64
N GLN A 495 -11.53 -17.32 39.38
CA GLN A 495 -10.50 -18.29 39.03
C GLN A 495 -10.78 -18.98 37.69
N ARG A 496 -12.05 -19.33 37.41
CA ARG A 496 -12.44 -19.95 36.14
C ARG A 496 -12.20 -18.99 34.96
N ARG A 497 -12.54 -17.70 35.11
CA ARG A 497 -12.23 -16.67 34.11
C ARG A 497 -10.73 -16.52 33.87
N ALA A 498 -9.93 -16.46 34.95
CA ALA A 498 -8.47 -16.38 34.83
C ALA A 498 -7.88 -17.59 34.07
N ARG A 499 -8.33 -18.81 34.40
CA ARG A 499 -7.92 -20.05 33.72
C ARG A 499 -8.34 -20.06 32.25
N GLN A 500 -9.56 -19.65 31.94
CA GLN A 500 -10.07 -19.58 30.57
C GLN A 500 -9.26 -18.58 29.73
N ALA A 501 -8.97 -17.40 30.28
CA ALA A 501 -8.17 -16.38 29.62
C ALA A 501 -6.73 -16.84 29.37
N GLU A 502 -6.10 -17.52 30.34
CA GLU A 502 -4.77 -18.12 30.17
C GLU A 502 -4.74 -19.18 29.07
N ARG A 503 -5.75 -20.05 29.03
CA ARG A 503 -5.89 -21.05 27.97
C ARG A 503 -6.08 -20.40 26.61
N SER A 504 -6.89 -19.34 26.52
CA SER A 504 -7.11 -18.59 25.29
C SER A 504 -5.84 -17.90 24.78
N ASP A 505 -4.99 -17.37 25.67
CA ASP A 505 -3.68 -16.78 25.28
C ASP A 505 -2.79 -17.84 24.62
N LEU A 506 -2.68 -19.03 25.21
CA LEU A 506 -1.86 -20.11 24.68
C LEU A 506 -2.44 -20.73 23.40
N GLU A 507 -3.77 -20.88 23.31
CA GLU A 507 -4.44 -21.32 22.08
C GLU A 507 -4.25 -20.32 20.93
N SER A 508 -4.28 -19.01 21.22
CA SER A 508 -3.98 -17.95 20.24
C SER A 508 -2.52 -17.97 19.80
N GLU A 509 -1.59 -18.22 20.73
CA GLU A 509 -0.18 -18.42 20.40
C GLU A 509 -0.02 -19.61 19.44
N LEU A 510 -0.61 -20.77 19.74
CA LEU A 510 -0.55 -21.96 18.88
C LEU A 510 -1.14 -21.71 17.49
N ALA A 511 -2.27 -21.00 17.39
CA ALA A 511 -2.86 -20.62 16.11
C ALA A 511 -1.88 -19.78 15.27
N GLN A 512 -1.16 -18.86 15.90
CA GLN A 512 -0.12 -18.06 15.25
C GLN A 512 1.03 -18.92 14.73
N TRP A 513 1.56 -19.85 15.55
CA TRP A 513 2.63 -20.77 15.12
C TRP A 513 2.18 -21.66 13.96
N ARG A 514 0.97 -22.21 14.02
CA ARG A 514 0.39 -23.02 12.94
C ARG A 514 0.24 -22.23 11.64
N ALA A 515 -0.23 -20.98 11.73
CA ALA A 515 -0.32 -20.10 10.57
C ALA A 515 1.06 -19.81 9.95
N GLN A 516 2.07 -19.54 10.78
CA GLN A 516 3.45 -19.31 10.30
C GLN A 516 4.03 -20.57 9.64
N ILE A 517 3.81 -21.75 10.20
CA ILE A 517 4.22 -23.02 9.59
C ILE A 517 3.49 -23.24 8.26
N ALA A 518 2.19 -22.98 8.19
CA ALA A 518 1.42 -23.11 6.96
C ALA A 518 1.96 -22.20 5.84
N VAL A 519 2.36 -20.97 6.17
CA VAL A 519 3.02 -20.05 5.24
C VAL A 519 4.36 -20.62 4.75
N LEU A 520 5.20 -21.16 5.64
CA LEU A 520 6.47 -21.77 5.26
C LEU A 520 6.29 -23.04 4.42
N VAL A 521 5.31 -23.90 4.75
CA VAL A 521 4.98 -25.10 3.97
C VAL A 521 4.51 -24.72 2.57
N LYS A 522 3.64 -23.71 2.47
CA LYS A 522 3.20 -23.17 1.18
C LYS A 522 4.37 -22.57 0.41
N GLY A 523 5.24 -21.82 1.08
CA GLY A 523 6.47 -21.27 0.50
C GLY A 523 7.42 -22.35 -0.02
N GLN A 524 7.61 -23.43 0.73
CA GLN A 524 8.43 -24.58 0.35
C GLN A 524 7.88 -25.26 -0.91
N ALA A 525 6.56 -25.45 -1.01
CA ALA A 525 5.94 -25.96 -2.23
C ALA A 525 6.13 -25.00 -3.41
N ALA A 526 6.04 -23.69 -3.16
CA ALA A 526 6.21 -22.65 -4.18
C ALA A 526 7.67 -22.45 -4.65
N LEU A 527 8.67 -23.04 -3.97
CA LEU A 527 10.05 -23.06 -4.46
C LEU A 527 10.19 -23.81 -5.79
N THR A 528 9.27 -24.73 -6.07
CA THR A 528 9.13 -25.35 -7.39
C THR A 528 8.12 -24.58 -8.20
N VAL A 529 8.60 -23.76 -9.13
CA VAL A 529 7.73 -22.99 -10.02
C VAL A 529 7.27 -23.90 -11.16
N LEU A 530 5.97 -24.08 -11.28
CA LEU A 530 5.32 -24.84 -12.35
C LEU A 530 4.82 -23.89 -13.44
N ALA A 531 4.84 -24.33 -14.69
CA ALA A 531 4.22 -23.59 -15.79
C ALA A 531 2.69 -23.65 -15.67
N PRO A 532 1.97 -22.52 -15.58
CA PRO A 532 0.49 -22.53 -15.52
C PRO A 532 -0.15 -22.91 -16.86
N ARG A 533 0.58 -22.76 -17.97
CA ARG A 533 0.16 -23.06 -19.34
C ARG A 533 1.36 -23.46 -20.18
N ARG A 534 1.09 -23.91 -21.41
CA ARG A 534 2.14 -24.11 -22.41
C ARG A 534 2.82 -22.77 -22.75
N GLY A 535 4.15 -22.76 -22.85
CA GLY A 535 4.89 -21.53 -23.14
C GLY A 535 6.34 -21.78 -23.55
N LEU A 536 6.95 -20.78 -24.17
CA LEU A 536 8.37 -20.74 -24.52
C LEU A 536 9.18 -20.05 -23.41
N MET A 537 10.27 -20.68 -22.96
CA MET A 537 11.16 -20.15 -21.94
C MET A 537 12.15 -19.11 -22.52
N LEU A 538 12.16 -17.90 -21.96
CA LEU A 538 13.08 -16.81 -22.31
C LEU A 538 13.92 -16.40 -21.11
N TYR A 539 15.24 -16.40 -21.22
CA TYR A 539 16.10 -16.04 -20.09
C TYR A 539 16.19 -14.52 -19.92
N ARG A 540 16.23 -14.06 -18.67
CA ARG A 540 16.56 -12.67 -18.36
C ARG A 540 18.04 -12.53 -18.02
N THR A 541 18.55 -11.32 -18.20
CA THR A 541 19.88 -10.94 -17.74
C THR A 541 19.81 -10.34 -16.33
N ASN A 542 20.84 -10.59 -15.54
CA ASN A 542 21.02 -10.00 -14.23
C ASN A 542 21.52 -8.55 -14.34
N PHE A 543 21.71 -7.87 -13.20
CA PHE A 543 22.24 -6.49 -13.14
C PHE A 543 23.62 -6.31 -13.82
N ASN A 544 24.39 -7.38 -13.98
CA ASN A 544 25.70 -7.37 -14.61
C ASN A 544 25.63 -7.68 -16.12
N GLY A 545 24.43 -7.85 -16.68
CA GLY A 545 24.22 -8.20 -18.08
C GLY A 545 24.41 -9.69 -18.41
N GLU A 546 24.65 -10.55 -17.41
CA GLU A 546 24.84 -11.99 -17.59
C GLU A 546 23.52 -12.76 -17.45
N LYS A 547 23.35 -13.85 -18.22
CA LYS A 547 22.19 -14.73 -18.09
C LYS A 547 22.27 -15.57 -16.81
N PHE A 548 21.13 -15.88 -16.20
CA PHE A 548 21.08 -16.75 -15.02
C PHE A 548 21.43 -18.20 -15.36
N ASN A 549 22.36 -18.78 -14.60
CA ASN A 549 22.79 -20.17 -14.74
C ASN A 549 22.39 -21.00 -13.52
N ILE A 550 22.32 -22.32 -13.70
CA ILE A 550 22.11 -23.26 -12.59
C ILE A 550 23.24 -23.10 -11.56
N GLY A 551 22.89 -23.02 -10.29
CA GLY A 551 23.80 -22.78 -9.17
C GLY A 551 23.95 -21.31 -8.77
N THR A 552 23.46 -20.38 -9.58
CA THR A 552 23.51 -18.94 -9.25
C THR A 552 22.61 -18.59 -8.08
N GLN A 553 23.02 -17.57 -7.34
CA GLN A 553 22.25 -17.01 -6.25
C GLN A 553 21.29 -15.95 -6.77
N VAL A 554 20.00 -16.13 -6.48
CA VAL A 554 18.92 -15.28 -6.95
C VAL A 554 18.29 -14.62 -5.74
N TRP A 555 18.16 -13.30 -5.82
CA TRP A 555 17.49 -12.52 -4.78
C TRP A 555 15.98 -12.59 -4.94
N MET A 556 15.26 -12.54 -3.83
CA MET A 556 13.80 -12.43 -3.83
C MET A 556 13.35 -11.29 -4.74
N GLY A 557 12.33 -11.53 -5.57
CA GLY A 557 11.76 -10.56 -6.50
C GLY A 557 12.50 -10.39 -7.83
N LEU A 558 13.72 -10.93 -7.98
CA LEU A 558 14.44 -10.91 -9.24
C LEU A 558 13.97 -12.07 -10.14
N SER A 559 13.46 -11.73 -11.33
CA SER A 559 13.00 -12.74 -12.29
C SER A 559 14.16 -13.33 -13.08
N VAL A 560 14.27 -14.67 -13.11
CA VAL A 560 15.35 -15.39 -13.81
C VAL A 560 15.01 -15.66 -15.27
N ALA A 561 13.73 -15.85 -15.57
CA ALA A 561 13.22 -16.14 -16.91
C ALA A 561 11.82 -15.55 -17.09
N THR A 562 11.30 -15.61 -18.30
CA THR A 562 9.93 -15.26 -18.67
C THR A 562 9.34 -16.40 -19.47
N LEU A 563 8.14 -16.84 -19.10
CA LEU A 563 7.36 -17.80 -19.85
C LEU A 563 6.43 -17.04 -20.80
N ALA A 564 6.69 -17.11 -22.10
CA ALA A 564 5.90 -16.45 -23.14
C ALA A 564 4.94 -17.44 -23.80
N ASP A 565 3.69 -17.04 -24.03
CA ASP A 565 2.71 -17.87 -24.75
C ASP A 565 2.97 -17.83 -26.27
N PRO A 566 3.26 -18.96 -26.94
CA PRO A 566 3.52 -19.03 -28.38
C PRO A 566 2.24 -18.98 -29.23
N ASP A 567 1.06 -19.24 -28.67
CA ASP A 567 -0.19 -19.29 -29.43
C ASP A 567 -0.83 -17.88 -29.53
N GLN A 568 -0.42 -16.95 -28.66
CA GLN A 568 -0.88 -15.56 -28.63
C GLN A 568 0.24 -14.57 -28.92
N LEU A 569 0.91 -14.76 -30.05
CA LEU A 569 1.91 -13.81 -30.55
C LEU A 569 1.22 -12.60 -31.19
N CYS A 570 1.65 -11.42 -30.78
CA CYS A 570 1.30 -10.16 -31.40
C CYS A 570 2.57 -9.40 -31.80
N VAL A 571 2.41 -8.41 -32.67
CA VAL A 571 3.48 -7.47 -32.99
C VAL A 571 3.12 -6.15 -32.35
N ASN A 572 4.01 -5.68 -31.48
CA ASN A 572 3.95 -4.32 -30.96
C ASN A 572 4.82 -3.45 -31.86
N ALA A 573 4.21 -2.47 -32.52
CA ALA A 573 4.93 -1.53 -33.37
C ALA A 573 4.60 -0.09 -32.95
N LYS A 574 5.56 0.80 -33.16
CA LYS A 574 5.43 2.22 -32.78
C LYS A 574 5.37 3.08 -34.02
N VAL A 575 4.19 3.63 -34.32
CA VAL A 575 3.99 4.43 -35.53
C VAL A 575 4.19 5.92 -35.21
N PRO A 576 5.01 6.66 -36.00
CA PRO A 576 5.11 8.11 -35.87
C PRO A 576 3.77 8.82 -36.06
N GLU A 577 3.57 9.91 -35.32
CA GLU A 577 2.30 10.65 -35.30
C GLU A 577 1.74 11.03 -36.67
N ALA A 578 2.59 11.64 -37.52
CA ALA A 578 2.20 12.11 -38.86
C ALA A 578 1.62 11.01 -39.77
N GLN A 579 1.96 9.75 -39.48
CA GLN A 579 1.56 8.58 -40.27
C GLN A 579 0.42 7.78 -39.61
N ALA A 580 0.01 8.15 -38.39
CA ALA A 580 -1.05 7.47 -37.65
C ALA A 580 -2.48 7.85 -38.11
N ALA A 581 -2.63 8.97 -38.82
CA ALA A 581 -3.91 9.52 -39.28
C ALA A 581 -4.76 8.54 -40.11
N GLY A 582 -4.09 7.77 -40.98
CA GLY A 582 -4.73 6.86 -41.93
C GLY A 582 -4.90 5.43 -41.43
N LEU A 583 -4.57 5.15 -40.16
CA LEU A 583 -4.63 3.80 -39.60
C LEU A 583 -6.02 3.46 -39.09
N HIS A 584 -6.47 2.24 -39.43
CA HIS A 584 -7.77 1.73 -38.98
C HIS A 584 -7.64 0.31 -38.43
N VAL A 585 -8.47 -0.01 -37.43
CA VAL A 585 -8.58 -1.38 -36.91
C VAL A 585 -9.10 -2.28 -38.02
N GLY A 586 -8.44 -3.41 -38.25
CA GLY A 586 -8.69 -4.34 -39.35
C GLY A 586 -7.83 -4.10 -40.60
N GLN A 587 -6.96 -3.08 -40.61
CA GLN A 587 -6.03 -2.88 -41.71
C GLN A 587 -5.04 -4.04 -41.81
N THR A 588 -4.82 -4.50 -43.04
CA THR A 588 -3.88 -5.58 -43.37
C THR A 588 -2.46 -5.06 -43.40
N ALA A 589 -1.55 -5.76 -42.73
CA ALA A 589 -0.13 -5.49 -42.67
C ALA A 589 0.66 -6.74 -43.08
N ARG A 590 1.85 -6.51 -43.62
CA ARG A 590 2.82 -7.55 -43.93
C ARG A 590 3.97 -7.43 -42.94
N VAL A 591 4.18 -8.47 -42.14
CA VAL A 591 5.25 -8.50 -41.15
C VAL A 591 6.40 -9.32 -41.72
N THR A 592 7.57 -8.71 -41.85
CA THR A 592 8.82 -9.38 -42.23
C THR A 592 9.74 -9.47 -41.02
N VAL A 593 10.20 -10.68 -40.71
CA VAL A 593 11.04 -10.93 -39.53
C VAL A 593 12.51 -10.80 -39.90
N SER A 594 13.27 -10.04 -39.11
CA SER A 594 14.71 -9.85 -39.35
C SER A 594 15.43 -11.20 -39.32
N GLY A 595 15.85 -11.70 -40.49
CA GLY A 595 16.54 -12.99 -40.67
C GLY A 595 15.73 -14.08 -41.38
N ALA A 596 14.39 -13.96 -41.45
CA ALA A 596 13.54 -14.85 -42.24
C ALA A 596 12.99 -14.11 -43.47
N ARG A 597 13.17 -14.66 -44.68
CA ARG A 597 12.62 -14.07 -45.92
C ARG A 597 11.09 -14.21 -46.04
N GLN A 598 10.41 -14.70 -45.00
CA GLN A 598 8.99 -14.94 -45.03
C GLN A 598 8.22 -13.71 -44.54
N ALA A 599 7.35 -13.20 -45.41
CA ALA A 599 6.36 -12.18 -45.11
C ALA A 599 5.10 -12.85 -44.57
N LEU A 600 4.71 -12.52 -43.34
CA LEU A 600 3.53 -13.06 -42.69
C LEU A 600 2.38 -12.04 -42.74
N PRO A 601 1.17 -12.45 -43.14
CA PRO A 601 0.01 -11.58 -43.09
C PRO A 601 -0.42 -11.36 -41.64
N ALA A 602 -0.62 -10.10 -41.29
CA ALA A 602 -1.15 -9.68 -40.00
C ALA A 602 -2.23 -8.61 -40.20
N ARG A 603 -3.03 -8.40 -39.17
CA ARG A 603 -4.06 -7.37 -39.13
C ARG A 603 -3.90 -6.52 -37.89
N VAL A 604 -4.12 -5.22 -38.04
CA VAL A 604 -4.20 -4.30 -36.91
C VAL A 604 -5.44 -4.65 -36.10
N ILE A 605 -5.29 -4.99 -34.83
CA ILE A 605 -6.39 -5.36 -33.94
C ILE A 605 -6.70 -4.27 -32.93
N ALA A 606 -5.67 -3.52 -32.51
CA ALA A 606 -5.81 -2.42 -31.59
C ALA A 606 -4.89 -1.28 -32.00
N LEU A 607 -5.42 -0.07 -31.87
CA LEU A 607 -4.66 1.16 -31.95
C LEU A 607 -4.60 1.71 -30.53
N GLY A 608 -3.42 2.09 -30.06
CA GLY A 608 -3.25 2.81 -28.82
C GLY A 608 -4.19 4.02 -28.79
N ARG A 609 -4.88 4.21 -27.66
CA ARG A 609 -5.83 5.32 -27.47
C ARG A 609 -5.15 6.58 -26.93
N ALA A 610 -3.83 6.62 -26.99
CA ALA A 610 -2.99 7.71 -26.57
C ALA A 610 -1.77 7.81 -27.49
N PHE A 611 -1.28 9.02 -27.68
CA PHE A 611 0.04 9.28 -28.22
C PHE A 611 0.99 9.59 -27.07
N HIS A 612 2.24 9.15 -27.19
CA HIS A 612 3.26 9.42 -26.18
C HIS A 612 4.64 9.53 -26.85
N GLY A 613 5.61 10.07 -26.11
CA GLY A 613 6.99 10.09 -26.57
C GLY A 613 7.54 8.67 -26.75
N LYS A 614 8.39 8.45 -27.75
CA LYS A 614 9.05 7.14 -27.98
C LYS A 614 9.96 6.75 -26.80
N SER A 615 10.68 7.71 -26.23
CA SER A 615 11.50 7.56 -25.02
C SER A 615 11.83 8.92 -24.40
N ALA A 616 12.41 8.93 -23.20
CA ALA A 616 12.89 10.17 -22.56
C ALA A 616 13.97 10.91 -23.38
N ALA A 617 14.75 10.19 -24.19
CA ALA A 617 15.82 10.74 -25.04
C ALA A 617 15.38 11.05 -26.48
N GLN A 618 14.37 10.35 -26.99
CA GLN A 618 13.79 10.57 -28.33
C GLN A 618 12.33 11.02 -28.17
N SER A 619 12.13 12.33 -28.24
CA SER A 619 10.82 12.96 -28.01
C SER A 619 9.85 12.83 -29.19
N THR A 620 10.15 12.01 -30.19
CA THR A 620 9.21 11.74 -31.29
C THR A 620 7.92 11.17 -30.74
N VAL A 621 6.81 11.82 -31.03
CA VAL A 621 5.48 11.36 -30.64
C VAL A 621 5.10 10.17 -31.51
N VAL A 622 4.77 9.07 -30.84
CA VAL A 622 4.40 7.80 -31.46
C VAL A 622 3.08 7.31 -30.91
N ARG A 623 2.41 6.48 -31.72
CA ARG A 623 1.22 5.73 -31.35
C ARG A 623 1.57 4.26 -31.37
N ASP A 624 1.36 3.59 -30.25
CA ASP A 624 1.51 2.15 -30.18
C ASP A 624 0.38 1.47 -30.97
N ILE A 625 0.74 0.48 -31.79
CA ILE A 625 -0.21 -0.36 -32.50
C ILE A 625 0.06 -1.83 -32.18
N GLU A 626 -1.01 -2.59 -32.04
CA GLU A 626 -0.94 -4.03 -31.85
C GLU A 626 -1.47 -4.73 -33.11
N LEU A 627 -0.64 -5.59 -33.68
CA LEU A 627 -1.02 -6.43 -34.82
C LEU A 627 -1.12 -7.89 -34.41
N GLN A 628 -2.13 -8.58 -34.92
CA GLN A 628 -2.32 -10.01 -34.76
C GLN A 628 -2.06 -10.71 -36.09
N PHE A 629 -1.33 -11.83 -36.06
CA PHE A 629 -1.16 -12.66 -37.25
C PHE A 629 -2.48 -13.34 -37.64
N ASP A 630 -2.77 -13.45 -38.93
CA ASP A 630 -3.99 -14.12 -39.41
C ASP A 630 -3.96 -15.65 -39.18
N ALA A 631 -2.76 -16.22 -39.08
CA ALA A 631 -2.54 -17.60 -38.66
C ALA A 631 -1.38 -17.64 -37.64
N PRO A 632 -1.47 -18.48 -36.59
CA PRO A 632 -0.42 -18.59 -35.59
C PRO A 632 0.88 -19.07 -36.26
N PRO A 633 1.95 -18.26 -36.25
CA PRO A 633 3.17 -18.60 -36.96
C PRO A 633 3.94 -19.67 -36.16
N LYS A 634 4.26 -20.80 -36.82
CA LYS A 634 4.77 -21.99 -36.12
C LYS A 634 6.24 -21.95 -35.67
N ASP A 635 7.00 -20.94 -36.10
CA ASP A 635 8.46 -20.86 -35.87
C ASP A 635 8.96 -19.49 -35.38
N LEU A 636 8.07 -18.63 -34.84
CA LEU A 636 8.47 -17.31 -34.35
C LEU A 636 8.78 -17.31 -32.86
N LYS A 637 9.89 -16.66 -32.52
CA LYS A 637 10.31 -16.42 -31.14
C LYS A 637 9.89 -15.01 -30.71
N PRO A 638 9.25 -14.84 -29.54
CA PRO A 638 9.06 -13.52 -28.94
C PRO A 638 10.41 -12.83 -28.72
N GLY A 639 10.46 -11.51 -28.89
CA GLY A 639 11.67 -10.70 -28.80
C GLY A 639 12.36 -10.41 -30.14
N ALA A 640 11.87 -10.97 -31.25
CA ALA A 640 12.45 -10.73 -32.57
C ALA A 640 12.02 -9.35 -33.12
N ALA A 641 12.99 -8.57 -33.62
CA ALA A 641 12.72 -7.34 -34.35
C ALA A 641 12.08 -7.64 -35.71
N VAL A 642 10.98 -6.98 -36.00
CA VAL A 642 10.21 -7.13 -37.23
C VAL A 642 10.02 -5.79 -37.91
N GLN A 643 10.01 -5.84 -39.23
CA GLN A 643 9.61 -4.72 -40.06
C GLN A 643 8.16 -4.96 -40.49
N VAL A 644 7.28 -4.03 -40.15
CA VAL A 644 5.85 -4.07 -40.43
C VAL A 644 5.58 -3.13 -41.57
N GLU A 645 5.16 -3.68 -42.70
CA GLU A 645 4.73 -2.93 -43.88
C GLU A 645 3.19 -2.87 -43.90
N LEU A 646 2.63 -1.71 -43.57
CA LEU A 646 1.19 -1.47 -43.56
C LEU A 646 0.70 -1.20 -44.99
N LEU A 647 -0.23 -2.04 -45.47
CA LEU A 647 -0.78 -1.91 -46.82
C LEU A 647 -1.84 -0.80 -46.85
N PRO A 648 -1.81 0.10 -47.85
CA PRO A 648 -2.79 1.17 -47.96
C PRO A 648 -4.20 0.61 -48.24
N ALA A 649 -5.23 1.23 -47.64
CA ALA A 649 -6.64 0.80 -47.74
C ALA A 649 -7.14 0.63 -49.19
N THR A 650 -6.53 1.34 -50.15
CA THR A 650 -6.86 1.25 -51.59
C THR A 650 -6.52 -0.11 -52.22
N ALA A 651 -5.57 -0.87 -51.66
CA ALA A 651 -5.18 -2.19 -52.15
C ALA A 651 -6.11 -3.33 -51.69
N GLN A 652 -6.92 -3.11 -50.64
CA GLN A 652 -7.85 -4.13 -50.11
C GLN A 652 -8.99 -4.48 -51.09
N ARG A 653 -9.39 -3.54 -51.95
CA ARG A 653 -10.42 -3.81 -52.98
C ARG A 653 -9.92 -4.68 -54.12
N VAL A 654 -8.60 -4.71 -54.39
CA VAL A 654 -8.03 -5.48 -55.51
C VAL A 654 -7.71 -6.91 -55.09
N ALA A 655 -7.24 -7.13 -53.86
CA ALA A 655 -6.99 -8.49 -53.34
C ALA A 655 -8.29 -9.30 -53.15
N ALA A 656 -9.40 -8.66 -52.76
CA ALA A 656 -10.71 -9.33 -52.66
C ALA A 656 -11.32 -9.66 -54.05
N ALA A 657 -10.94 -8.94 -55.11
CA ALA A 657 -11.37 -9.21 -56.48
C ALA A 657 -10.54 -10.32 -57.16
N ALA A 658 -9.27 -10.49 -56.78
CA ALA A 658 -8.39 -11.52 -57.35
C ALA A 658 -8.61 -12.94 -56.77
N GLY A 659 -9.37 -13.09 -55.68
CA GLY A 659 -9.76 -14.38 -55.10
C GLY A 659 -11.09 -14.95 -55.63
N LYS A 660 -11.72 -14.27 -56.60
CA LYS A 660 -12.91 -14.72 -57.32
C LYS A 660 -12.67 -14.61 -58.83
N SER A 661 -11.77 -15.42 -59.36
CA SER A 661 -11.77 -15.81 -60.78
C SER A 661 -11.20 -17.22 -60.90
#